data_AF-A0A2N2IXI4-F1
#
_entry.id   AF-A0A2N2IXI4-F1
#
_cell.length_a   1.000
_cell.length_b   1.000
_cell.length_c   1.000
_cell.angle_alpha   90.00
_cell.angle_beta   90.00
_cell.angle_gamma   90.00
#
_symmetry.space_group_name_H-M   'P 1'
#
loop_
_entity.id
_entity.type
_entity.pdbx_description
1 polymer ?
#
loop_
_entity_poly.entity_id
_entity_poly.type
_entity_poly.pdbx_seq_one_letter_code
_entity_poly.pdbx_strand_id
1 'polypeptide(L)'
;ARENQADSAILLKTAQTYDKSGLESQAVEYWQRLAHISKSAEAKERLTAYYLKGGKAEDALAHLLPLVEKEPSSPRLLKRLGQIYASLARLPEALAYFERYISLKPEDKEVLRQVIDIHAVLGNTPGGMALGRSLRLEPLPDLENLARGAALYEARGELREAIALYDQILAVTPDDPEILAKRAKVLLANGNEDEASAMWGHLARREKLLEVLEVLFRMEPGNTTVLKKLAGMYLDRGELAKSLEIFARLEALGVRTPEVLAGQALACEGLGRSAKALALYEQLLDGADATGGFRLRCVQLAGGLGLLRKTQSHLARLQEKFPELYASPQTQLRIAKALNAAAAQGAAREYYTGILAQDQVGDELTMAAFLGLSENYRQNGLPYEAEQVLRQAYLRYPRDGAVLGRLFALALQEKHFAEAWVWLERLAQQDSNVARQGAGAARMIGPLAQEVSDPRLLWARLLAAEGATGDAVKLARQVVRELPETTENKLLLARLLLADGQYGAAAEVAGPVSGQGGKPEAGLLLLRIYRAQGKSGAEKALVQRILTESAHDQGLVLDLLQAMAEEGLIAELCERADLAGRQYPESVAIRSLAASAREANGEVGPAIELWQGIVRDFPEQEFAVVRLAHLLFHHGRFAEARAVAERFPQGTLRPDMILLKARILWAEHEWEKSVAMYDGFLQPSVADSIAVLARERKVPLPQPEEPGVWTRLTVAESARQTVIDGLMTPTAVLEPGERAMALNRMAVPFYAQYRWQKQLALEKTARQAVIRREYLAAANYFKKLLREYPAEASLQFDLAGIYSRFGQLGHEAALYEDIRAAGGEFPGLTEARERNELKRQPRVALGYGYLREEGREGYKAIRKSWEGASLQYSPYLQHDVAVDLARLDYQDPGGTGKIRGNRAFVSYAANINEQLLLRGGAGAELLENSQPDTALVELAAEGRLGDRLTGILSYGRDVKHDTLASLGRNIVQQDYRADLVVDMVPSVQAGGGYLYTDFSDNNTMKGYDVWAAYLLFLDPAFLKFCYTYDFKDTVSGRGDGVLLADGFGASDHPYWTPMNYWQNRFSLYFRHQLSDDQFRRGVPRYYDLEYAVVYDEMGYAMQTW
;
A
#
# COMPACT_ATOMS: atom_id res chain seq x y z
N ALA A 1 -85.51 -19.27 -61.68
CA ALA A 1 -84.39 -20.21 -61.92
C ALA A 1 -83.10 -19.51 -62.40
N ARG A 2 -83.16 -18.52 -63.30
CA ARG A 2 -81.97 -17.76 -63.72
C ARG A 2 -81.45 -16.73 -62.68
N GLU A 3 -82.30 -16.18 -61.82
CA GLU A 3 -81.86 -15.25 -60.75
C GLU A 3 -80.96 -15.90 -59.70
N ASN A 4 -81.29 -17.10 -59.19
CA ASN A 4 -80.44 -17.80 -58.21
C ASN A 4 -79.09 -18.31 -58.76
N GLN A 5 -78.97 -18.53 -60.08
CA GLN A 5 -77.69 -18.94 -60.68
C GLN A 5 -76.74 -17.75 -60.84
N ALA A 6 -77.25 -16.56 -61.15
CA ALA A 6 -76.45 -15.35 -61.28
C ALA A 6 -75.79 -14.95 -59.95
N ASP A 7 -76.52 -15.06 -58.82
CA ASP A 7 -75.97 -14.77 -57.49
C ASP A 7 -74.87 -15.76 -57.07
N SER A 8 -75.02 -17.06 -57.37
CA SER A 8 -74.02 -18.08 -56.99
C SER A 8 -72.68 -17.94 -57.74
N ALA A 9 -72.71 -17.55 -59.01
CA ALA A 9 -71.51 -17.34 -59.82
C ALA A 9 -70.76 -16.06 -59.40
N ILE A 10 -71.50 -15.01 -59.03
CA ILE A 10 -70.94 -13.79 -58.46
C ILE A 10 -70.30 -14.12 -57.11
N LEU A 11 -71.00 -14.82 -56.21
CA LEU A 11 -70.47 -15.22 -54.90
C LEU A 11 -69.20 -16.08 -55.02
N LEU A 12 -69.16 -17.04 -55.95
CA LEU A 12 -67.95 -17.85 -56.21
C LEU A 12 -66.77 -16.99 -56.68
N LYS A 13 -66.99 -16.10 -57.64
CA LYS A 13 -65.92 -15.24 -58.16
C LYS A 13 -65.44 -14.23 -57.12
N THR A 14 -66.36 -13.74 -56.29
CA THR A 14 -66.05 -12.83 -55.18
C THR A 14 -65.24 -13.54 -54.09
N ALA A 15 -65.65 -14.74 -53.69
CA ALA A 15 -64.93 -15.56 -52.71
C ALA A 15 -63.52 -15.94 -53.19
N GLN A 16 -63.36 -16.32 -54.46
CA GLN A 16 -62.05 -16.59 -55.06
C GLN A 16 -61.16 -15.35 -55.17
N THR A 17 -61.75 -14.16 -55.38
CA THR A 17 -60.99 -12.90 -55.45
C THR A 17 -60.47 -12.51 -54.07
N TYR A 18 -61.30 -12.60 -53.03
CA TYR A 18 -60.85 -12.36 -51.65
C TYR A 18 -59.81 -13.40 -51.17
N ASP A 19 -59.95 -14.67 -51.57
CA ASP A 19 -58.97 -15.74 -51.28
C ASP A 19 -57.61 -15.45 -51.94
N LYS A 20 -57.58 -14.97 -53.19
CA LYS A 20 -56.34 -14.56 -53.87
C LYS A 20 -55.70 -13.29 -53.31
N SER A 21 -56.51 -12.38 -52.77
CA SER A 21 -56.04 -11.12 -52.18
C SER A 21 -55.59 -11.26 -50.71
N GLY A 22 -55.64 -12.45 -50.12
CA GLY A 22 -55.21 -12.71 -48.75
C GLY A 22 -56.15 -12.17 -47.66
N LEU A 23 -57.37 -11.77 -48.02
CA LEU A 23 -58.37 -11.21 -47.10
C LEU A 23 -59.27 -12.34 -46.56
N GLU A 24 -58.71 -13.10 -45.60
CA GLU A 24 -59.28 -14.38 -45.15
C GLU A 24 -60.67 -14.26 -44.49
N SER A 25 -60.91 -13.22 -43.69
CA SER A 25 -62.19 -13.04 -42.99
C SER A 25 -63.37 -12.83 -43.95
N GLN A 26 -63.14 -12.04 -45.00
CA GLN A 26 -64.13 -11.76 -46.04
C GLN A 26 -64.31 -13.00 -46.94
N ALA A 27 -63.22 -13.67 -47.31
CA ALA A 27 -63.29 -14.90 -48.08
C ALA A 27 -64.16 -15.96 -47.37
N VAL A 28 -63.96 -16.18 -46.07
CA VAL A 28 -64.76 -17.13 -45.27
C VAL A 28 -66.25 -16.77 -45.29
N GLU A 29 -66.62 -15.50 -45.13
CA GLU A 29 -68.02 -15.07 -45.16
C GLU A 29 -68.69 -15.38 -46.51
N TYR A 30 -68.01 -15.10 -47.63
CA TYR A 30 -68.55 -15.40 -48.96
C TYR A 30 -68.56 -16.90 -49.26
N TRP A 31 -67.56 -17.66 -48.79
CA TRP A 31 -67.56 -19.13 -48.90
C TRP A 31 -68.70 -19.77 -48.08
N GLN A 32 -69.02 -19.24 -46.90
CA GLN A 32 -70.17 -19.67 -46.08
C GLN A 32 -71.50 -19.42 -46.78
N ARG A 33 -71.70 -18.21 -47.32
CA ARG A 33 -72.90 -17.86 -48.10
C ARG A 33 -73.05 -18.77 -49.33
N LEU A 34 -71.95 -19.02 -50.04
CA LEU A 34 -71.95 -19.90 -51.20
C LEU A 34 -72.27 -21.36 -50.82
N ALA A 35 -71.71 -21.87 -49.71
CA ALA A 35 -71.99 -23.21 -49.22
C ALA A 35 -73.46 -23.40 -48.81
N HIS A 36 -74.11 -22.35 -48.29
CA HIS A 36 -75.53 -22.37 -47.93
C HIS A 36 -76.46 -22.31 -49.16
N ILE A 37 -76.13 -21.51 -50.17
CA ILE A 37 -77.00 -21.27 -51.34
C ILE A 37 -76.87 -22.37 -52.40
N SER A 38 -75.64 -22.74 -52.80
CA SER A 38 -75.41 -23.61 -53.96
C SER A 38 -75.07 -25.06 -53.60
N LYS A 39 -74.94 -25.40 -52.31
CA LYS A 39 -74.40 -26.70 -51.83
C LYS A 39 -73.11 -27.11 -52.55
N SER A 40 -72.30 -26.14 -53.00
CA SER A 40 -71.06 -26.38 -53.74
C SER A 40 -70.04 -27.15 -52.89
N ALA A 41 -69.46 -28.21 -53.46
CA ALA A 41 -68.42 -29.01 -52.81
C ALA A 41 -67.11 -28.20 -52.63
N GLU A 42 -66.77 -27.37 -53.61
CA GLU A 42 -65.59 -26.49 -53.56
C GLU A 42 -65.68 -25.50 -52.40
N ALA A 43 -66.87 -24.93 -52.16
CA ALA A 43 -67.10 -24.00 -51.06
C ALA A 43 -66.89 -24.68 -49.68
N LYS A 44 -67.36 -25.93 -49.54
CA LYS A 44 -67.20 -26.70 -48.30
C LYS A 44 -65.76 -27.14 -48.06
N GLU A 45 -65.00 -27.52 -49.10
CA GLU A 45 -63.58 -27.83 -48.98
C GLU A 45 -62.75 -26.62 -48.55
N ARG A 46 -63.01 -25.44 -49.15
CA ARG A 46 -62.32 -24.20 -48.80
C ARG A 46 -62.62 -23.77 -47.38
N LEU A 47 -63.88 -23.83 -46.94
CA LEU A 47 -64.26 -23.56 -45.55
C LEU A 47 -63.57 -24.50 -44.56
N THR A 48 -63.49 -25.79 -44.89
CA THR A 48 -62.77 -26.77 -44.05
C THR A 48 -61.31 -26.36 -43.89
N ALA A 49 -60.63 -25.93 -44.96
CA ALA A 49 -59.25 -25.48 -44.87
C ALA A 49 -59.08 -24.21 -44.00
N TYR A 50 -60.00 -23.24 -44.11
CA TYR A 50 -59.97 -22.04 -43.27
C TYR A 50 -60.22 -22.33 -41.79
N TYR A 51 -61.21 -23.17 -41.47
CA TYR A 51 -61.50 -23.54 -40.08
C TYR A 51 -60.35 -24.30 -39.42
N LEU A 52 -59.61 -25.12 -40.18
CA LEU A 52 -58.41 -25.78 -39.67
C LEU A 52 -57.25 -24.82 -39.42
N LYS A 53 -57.05 -23.83 -40.31
CA LYS A 53 -56.06 -22.77 -40.09
C LYS A 53 -56.38 -21.93 -38.86
N GLY A 54 -57.66 -21.73 -38.57
CA GLY A 54 -58.16 -21.01 -37.38
C GLY A 54 -58.30 -21.85 -36.11
N GLY A 55 -57.85 -23.11 -36.10
CA GLY A 55 -57.92 -24.00 -34.92
C GLY A 55 -59.32 -24.51 -34.54
N LYS A 56 -60.33 -24.30 -35.39
CA LYS A 56 -61.73 -24.72 -35.18
C LYS A 56 -62.02 -26.06 -35.85
N ALA A 57 -61.38 -27.11 -35.35
CA ALA A 57 -61.42 -28.44 -35.97
C ALA A 57 -62.82 -29.11 -35.95
N GLU A 58 -63.67 -28.84 -34.96
CA GLU A 58 -65.06 -29.35 -34.91
C GLU A 58 -65.95 -28.75 -36.02
N ASP A 59 -65.86 -27.44 -36.27
CA ASP A 59 -66.61 -26.78 -37.34
C ASP A 59 -66.15 -27.27 -38.73
N ALA A 60 -64.86 -27.59 -38.86
CA ALA A 60 -64.31 -28.20 -40.07
C ALA A 60 -64.90 -29.59 -40.35
N LEU A 61 -65.13 -30.42 -39.32
CA LEU A 61 -65.77 -31.73 -39.46
C LEU A 61 -67.21 -31.62 -39.98
N ALA A 62 -67.99 -30.64 -39.51
CA ALA A 62 -69.38 -30.44 -39.94
C ALA A 62 -69.51 -30.16 -41.45
N HIS A 63 -68.47 -29.58 -42.07
CA HIS A 63 -68.44 -29.32 -43.51
C HIS A 63 -67.82 -30.45 -44.33
N LEU A 64 -66.88 -31.21 -43.75
CA LEU A 64 -66.16 -32.29 -44.43
C LEU A 64 -66.89 -33.64 -44.39
N LEU A 65 -67.59 -33.97 -43.29
CA LEU A 65 -68.33 -35.23 -43.14
C LEU A 65 -69.39 -35.45 -44.25
N PRO A 66 -70.22 -34.45 -44.63
CA PRO A 66 -71.18 -34.61 -45.72
C PRO A 66 -70.54 -34.78 -47.11
N LEU A 67 -69.28 -34.38 -47.28
CA LEU A 67 -68.54 -34.59 -48.54
C LEU A 67 -68.04 -36.03 -48.64
N VAL A 68 -67.60 -36.61 -47.52
CA VAL A 68 -67.17 -38.02 -47.46
C VAL A 68 -68.34 -39.00 -47.57
N GLU A 69 -69.54 -38.62 -47.12
CA GLU A 69 -70.73 -39.44 -47.39
C GLU A 69 -71.06 -39.55 -48.89
N LYS A 70 -70.75 -38.51 -49.68
CA LYS A 70 -70.94 -38.52 -51.14
C LYS A 70 -69.78 -39.17 -51.89
N GLU A 71 -68.56 -39.03 -51.39
CA GLU A 71 -67.34 -39.61 -51.95
C GLU A 71 -66.58 -40.46 -50.91
N PRO A 72 -67.14 -41.63 -50.52
CA PRO A 72 -66.65 -42.42 -49.40
C PRO A 72 -65.27 -43.06 -49.60
N SER A 73 -64.75 -43.03 -50.83
CA SER A 73 -63.46 -43.61 -51.21
C SER A 73 -62.44 -42.56 -51.64
N SER A 74 -62.70 -41.27 -51.41
CA SER A 74 -61.77 -40.19 -51.77
C SER A 74 -60.55 -40.19 -50.83
N PRO A 75 -59.34 -40.55 -51.29
CA PRO A 75 -58.17 -40.65 -50.41
C PRO A 75 -57.81 -39.28 -49.80
N ARG A 76 -58.02 -38.19 -50.55
CA ARG A 76 -57.76 -36.82 -50.09
C ARG A 76 -58.64 -36.45 -48.90
N LEU A 77 -59.92 -36.83 -48.91
CA LEU A 77 -60.85 -36.52 -47.81
C LEU A 77 -60.62 -37.43 -46.60
N LEU A 78 -60.31 -38.72 -46.82
CA LEU A 78 -59.99 -39.68 -45.76
C LEU A 78 -58.73 -39.30 -44.98
N LYS A 79 -57.63 -38.93 -45.66
CA LYS A 79 -56.40 -38.43 -45.01
C LYS A 79 -56.68 -37.17 -44.19
N ARG A 80 -57.45 -36.24 -44.75
CA ARG A 80 -57.82 -34.99 -44.06
C ARG A 80 -58.65 -35.27 -42.81
N LEU A 81 -59.67 -36.14 -42.87
CA LEU A 81 -60.46 -36.51 -41.70
C LEU A 81 -59.62 -37.16 -40.60
N GLY A 82 -58.73 -38.10 -40.95
CA GLY A 82 -57.81 -38.71 -39.99
C GLY A 82 -56.95 -37.66 -39.27
N GLN A 83 -56.41 -36.69 -40.01
CA GLN A 83 -55.60 -35.60 -39.44
C GLN A 83 -56.41 -34.69 -38.50
N ILE A 84 -57.66 -34.38 -38.86
CA ILE A 84 -58.53 -33.52 -38.04
C ILE A 84 -58.89 -34.24 -36.73
N TYR A 85 -59.30 -35.51 -36.79
CA TYR A 85 -59.58 -36.30 -35.60
C TYR A 85 -58.35 -36.52 -34.72
N ALA A 86 -57.16 -36.67 -35.31
CA ALA A 86 -55.90 -36.73 -34.57
C ALA A 86 -55.60 -35.40 -33.84
N SER A 87 -55.81 -34.25 -34.50
CA SER A 87 -55.64 -32.94 -33.85
C SER A 87 -56.64 -32.66 -32.73
N LEU A 88 -57.82 -33.31 -32.76
CA LEU A 88 -58.85 -33.25 -31.72
C LEU A 88 -58.59 -34.25 -30.57
N ALA A 89 -57.47 -34.98 -30.60
CA ALA A 89 -57.15 -36.07 -29.67
C ALA A 89 -58.20 -37.20 -29.63
N ARG A 90 -59.05 -37.30 -30.66
CA ARG A 90 -60.01 -38.40 -30.86
C ARG A 90 -59.33 -39.50 -31.66
N LEU A 91 -58.37 -40.13 -31.00
CA LEU A 91 -57.41 -41.06 -31.60
C LEU A 91 -58.07 -42.33 -32.19
N PRO A 92 -59.13 -42.93 -31.60
CA PRO A 92 -59.80 -44.09 -32.20
C PRO A 92 -60.47 -43.78 -33.54
N GLU A 93 -61.11 -42.62 -33.66
CA GLU A 93 -61.76 -42.17 -34.88
C GLU A 93 -60.72 -41.78 -35.94
N ALA A 94 -59.65 -41.10 -35.53
CA ALA A 94 -58.51 -40.80 -36.40
C ALA A 94 -57.93 -42.06 -37.02
N LEU A 95 -57.73 -43.09 -36.18
CA LEU A 95 -57.22 -44.39 -36.59
C LEU A 95 -58.13 -45.05 -37.64
N ALA A 96 -59.45 -45.07 -37.42
CA ALA A 96 -60.39 -45.67 -38.36
C ALA A 96 -60.35 -45.00 -39.75
N TYR A 97 -60.20 -43.68 -39.83
CA TYR A 97 -60.08 -42.98 -41.12
C TYR A 97 -58.70 -43.15 -41.76
N PHE A 98 -57.63 -43.20 -40.96
CA PHE A 98 -56.28 -43.47 -41.47
C PHE A 98 -56.10 -44.91 -41.95
N GLU A 99 -56.69 -45.90 -41.29
CA GLU A 99 -56.67 -47.30 -41.75
C GLU A 99 -57.39 -47.45 -43.10
N ARG A 100 -58.55 -46.78 -43.26
CA ARG A 100 -59.25 -46.72 -44.56
C ARG A 100 -58.41 -46.01 -45.61
N TYR A 101 -57.69 -44.94 -45.25
CA TYR A 101 -56.78 -44.27 -46.18
C TYR A 101 -55.61 -45.16 -46.61
N ILE A 102 -54.94 -45.82 -45.67
CA ILE A 102 -53.81 -46.72 -45.92
C ILE A 102 -54.26 -47.92 -46.77
N SER A 103 -55.49 -48.41 -46.62
CA SER A 103 -56.02 -49.46 -47.51
C SER A 103 -56.06 -49.06 -48.99
N LEU A 104 -56.14 -47.75 -49.28
CA LEU A 104 -56.14 -47.19 -50.65
C LEU A 104 -54.75 -46.69 -51.08
N LYS A 105 -53.91 -46.27 -50.12
CA LYS A 105 -52.56 -45.76 -50.30
C LYS A 105 -51.59 -46.42 -49.31
N PRO A 106 -51.26 -47.71 -49.53
CA PRO A 106 -50.47 -48.50 -48.58
C PRO A 106 -49.00 -48.05 -48.46
N GLU A 107 -48.55 -47.15 -49.33
CA GLU A 107 -47.16 -46.64 -49.37
C GLU A 107 -47.00 -45.23 -48.79
N ASP A 108 -48.08 -44.58 -48.30
CA ASP A 108 -47.98 -43.24 -47.68
C ASP A 108 -47.33 -43.35 -46.29
N LYS A 109 -45.99 -43.26 -46.28
CA LYS A 109 -45.13 -43.36 -45.10
C LYS A 109 -45.49 -42.34 -44.01
N GLU A 110 -46.03 -41.16 -44.38
CA GLU A 110 -46.40 -40.12 -43.41
C GLU A 110 -47.61 -40.56 -42.56
N VAL A 111 -48.62 -41.15 -43.20
CA VAL A 111 -49.83 -41.62 -42.52
C VAL A 111 -49.58 -42.95 -41.78
N LEU A 112 -48.74 -43.83 -42.34
CA LEU A 112 -48.28 -45.05 -41.66
C LEU A 112 -47.59 -44.72 -40.31
N ARG A 113 -46.75 -43.69 -40.27
CA ARG A 113 -46.11 -43.21 -39.04
C ARG A 113 -47.12 -42.70 -38.01
N GLN A 114 -48.08 -41.87 -38.44
CA GLN A 114 -49.14 -41.35 -37.55
C GLN A 114 -49.99 -42.47 -36.96
N VAL A 115 -50.28 -43.52 -37.72
CA VAL A 115 -51.02 -44.70 -37.23
C VAL A 115 -50.22 -45.49 -36.19
N ILE A 116 -48.91 -45.66 -36.36
CA ILE A 116 -48.04 -46.31 -35.37
C ILE A 116 -48.00 -45.51 -34.07
N ASP A 117 -47.84 -44.18 -34.15
CA ASP A 117 -47.84 -43.30 -32.98
C ASP A 117 -49.20 -43.35 -32.24
N ILE A 118 -50.32 -43.36 -32.99
CA ILE A 118 -51.66 -43.51 -32.41
C ILE A 118 -51.84 -44.87 -31.74
N HIS A 119 -51.37 -45.97 -32.34
CA HIS A 119 -51.40 -47.30 -31.72
C HIS A 119 -50.55 -47.37 -30.44
N ALA A 120 -49.40 -46.69 -30.38
CA ALA A 120 -48.55 -46.62 -29.20
C ALA A 120 -49.24 -45.88 -28.05
N VAL A 121 -49.88 -44.74 -28.33
CA VAL A 121 -50.64 -43.96 -27.33
C VAL A 121 -51.88 -44.73 -26.84
N LEU A 122 -52.55 -45.48 -27.73
CA LEU A 122 -53.74 -46.29 -27.38
C LEU A 122 -53.40 -47.64 -26.73
N GLY A 123 -52.11 -47.96 -26.53
CA GLY A 123 -51.67 -49.23 -25.92
C GLY A 123 -51.89 -50.48 -26.79
N ASN A 124 -52.30 -50.32 -28.05
CA ASN A 124 -52.55 -51.42 -28.99
C ASN A 124 -51.27 -51.85 -29.70
N THR A 125 -50.40 -52.53 -28.96
CA THR A 125 -49.05 -52.93 -29.36
C THR A 125 -48.97 -53.91 -30.54
N PRO A 126 -49.87 -54.90 -30.71
CA PRO A 126 -49.80 -55.82 -31.84
C PRO A 126 -49.97 -55.12 -33.21
N GLY A 127 -50.89 -54.16 -33.29
CA GLY A 127 -51.15 -53.38 -34.52
C GLY A 127 -49.97 -52.48 -34.89
N GLY A 128 -49.41 -51.75 -33.91
CA GLY A 128 -48.23 -50.91 -34.09
C GLY A 128 -46.97 -51.71 -34.49
N MET A 129 -46.79 -52.92 -33.97
CA MET A 129 -45.65 -53.77 -34.35
C MET A 129 -45.77 -54.37 -35.76
N ALA A 130 -46.98 -54.74 -36.21
CA ALA A 130 -47.19 -55.25 -37.57
C ALA A 130 -46.88 -54.18 -38.62
N LEU A 131 -47.30 -52.93 -38.37
CA LEU A 131 -47.02 -51.77 -39.22
C LEU A 131 -45.58 -51.25 -39.09
N GLY A 132 -44.98 -51.31 -37.88
CA GLY A 132 -43.56 -51.01 -37.69
C GLY A 132 -42.65 -51.98 -38.45
N ARG A 133 -43.09 -53.22 -38.66
CA ARG A 133 -42.38 -54.20 -39.53
C ARG A 133 -42.50 -53.87 -41.01
N SER A 134 -43.58 -53.25 -41.49
CA SER A 134 -43.69 -52.87 -42.91
C SER A 134 -42.80 -51.68 -43.28
N LEU A 135 -42.42 -50.84 -42.30
CA LEU A 135 -41.43 -49.77 -42.48
C LEU A 135 -39.96 -50.26 -42.49
N ARG A 136 -39.68 -51.52 -42.12
CA ARG A 136 -38.31 -52.08 -42.01
C ARG A 136 -37.63 -52.44 -43.34
N LEU A 137 -38.25 -52.23 -44.49
CA LEU A 137 -37.67 -52.58 -45.80
C LEU A 137 -36.85 -51.42 -46.41
N GLU A 138 -35.88 -50.86 -45.68
CA GLU A 138 -34.78 -50.10 -46.28
C GLU A 138 -33.41 -50.36 -45.58
N PRO A 139 -32.28 -50.23 -46.29
CA PRO A 139 -30.96 -50.76 -45.89
C PRO A 139 -30.10 -49.75 -45.10
N LEU A 140 -30.71 -48.79 -44.41
CA LEU A 140 -30.01 -47.86 -43.53
C LEU A 140 -30.75 -47.81 -42.19
N PRO A 141 -30.05 -47.93 -41.04
CA PRO A 141 -30.70 -47.86 -39.74
C PRO A 141 -31.29 -46.46 -39.56
N ASP A 142 -32.62 -46.38 -39.58
CA ASP A 142 -33.33 -45.17 -39.19
C ASP A 142 -33.09 -44.95 -37.69
N LEU A 143 -32.11 -44.09 -37.38
CA LEU A 143 -31.67 -43.78 -36.01
C LEU A 143 -32.84 -43.32 -35.13
N GLU A 144 -33.83 -42.67 -35.74
CA GLU A 144 -35.03 -42.21 -35.05
C GLU A 144 -35.92 -43.39 -34.62
N ASN A 145 -36.04 -44.43 -35.45
CA ASN A 145 -36.79 -45.66 -35.10
C ASN A 145 -36.04 -46.52 -34.06
N LEU A 146 -34.71 -46.59 -34.12
CA LEU A 146 -33.91 -47.27 -33.11
C LEU A 146 -34.02 -46.56 -31.75
N ALA A 147 -33.94 -45.23 -31.71
CA ALA A 147 -34.08 -44.45 -30.48
C ALA A 147 -35.49 -44.57 -29.87
N ARG A 148 -36.54 -44.55 -30.71
CA ARG A 148 -37.92 -44.79 -30.27
C ARG A 148 -38.13 -46.23 -29.76
N GLY A 149 -37.53 -47.21 -30.42
CA GLY A 149 -37.53 -48.61 -29.97
C GLY A 149 -36.85 -48.78 -28.60
N ALA A 150 -35.68 -48.19 -28.42
CA ALA A 150 -34.95 -48.21 -27.14
C ALA A 150 -35.77 -47.58 -26.00
N ALA A 151 -36.43 -46.44 -26.25
CA ALA A 151 -37.31 -45.79 -25.28
C ALA A 151 -38.55 -46.63 -24.93
N LEU A 152 -39.11 -47.38 -25.88
CA LEU A 152 -40.21 -48.32 -25.64
C LEU A 152 -39.81 -49.50 -24.75
N TYR A 153 -38.61 -50.06 -24.96
CA TYR A 153 -38.07 -51.11 -24.09
C TYR A 153 -37.70 -50.59 -22.69
N GLU A 154 -37.13 -49.38 -22.61
CA GLU A 154 -36.87 -48.69 -21.33
C GLU A 154 -38.17 -48.51 -20.53
N ALA A 155 -39.23 -48.00 -21.16
CA ALA A 155 -40.54 -47.77 -20.52
C ALA A 155 -41.22 -49.06 -20.02
N ARG A 156 -40.82 -50.23 -20.54
CA ARG A 156 -41.32 -51.55 -20.13
C ARG A 156 -40.46 -52.25 -19.07
N GLY A 157 -39.29 -51.69 -18.72
CA GLY A 157 -38.34 -52.31 -17.81
C GLY A 157 -37.49 -53.42 -18.43
N GLU A 158 -37.51 -53.58 -19.75
CA GLU A 158 -36.71 -54.54 -20.51
C GLU A 158 -35.33 -53.91 -20.81
N LEU A 159 -34.51 -53.78 -19.76
CA LEU A 159 -33.29 -52.95 -19.75
C LEU A 159 -32.19 -53.50 -20.68
N ARG A 160 -32.09 -54.81 -20.88
CA ARG A 160 -31.04 -55.44 -21.72
C ARG A 160 -31.26 -55.17 -23.21
N GLU A 161 -32.51 -55.23 -23.63
CA GLU A 161 -32.95 -54.96 -24.99
C GLU A 161 -32.82 -53.47 -25.33
N ALA A 162 -33.10 -52.60 -24.36
CA ALA A 162 -32.84 -51.17 -24.48
C ALA A 162 -31.34 -50.85 -24.65
N ILE A 163 -30.46 -51.47 -23.85
CA ILE A 163 -29.00 -51.30 -23.97
C ILE A 163 -28.51 -51.75 -25.35
N ALA A 164 -28.96 -52.91 -25.85
CA ALA A 164 -28.57 -53.41 -27.16
C ALA A 164 -28.98 -52.50 -28.32
N LEU A 165 -30.13 -51.81 -28.19
CA LEU A 165 -30.56 -50.80 -29.18
C LEU A 165 -29.76 -49.51 -29.05
N TYR A 166 -29.42 -49.05 -27.84
CA TYR A 166 -28.52 -47.92 -27.66
C TYR A 166 -27.10 -48.22 -28.20
N ASP A 167 -26.60 -49.44 -28.07
CA ASP A 167 -25.32 -49.86 -28.66
C ASP A 167 -25.34 -49.80 -30.20
N GLN A 168 -26.45 -50.16 -30.83
CA GLN A 168 -26.62 -50.04 -32.27
C GLN A 168 -26.71 -48.59 -32.74
N ILE A 169 -27.32 -47.71 -31.95
CA ILE A 169 -27.36 -46.26 -32.24
C ILE A 169 -25.94 -45.69 -32.13
N LEU A 170 -25.22 -46.01 -31.05
CA LEU A 170 -23.84 -45.54 -30.82
C LEU A 170 -22.84 -46.14 -31.83
N ALA A 171 -23.14 -47.25 -32.49
CA ALA A 171 -22.33 -47.75 -33.60
C ALA A 171 -22.35 -46.81 -34.83
N VAL A 172 -23.39 -45.98 -34.95
CA VAL A 172 -23.58 -45.01 -36.05
C VAL A 172 -23.34 -43.56 -35.58
N THR A 173 -23.68 -43.24 -34.33
CA THR A 173 -23.41 -41.95 -33.67
C THR A 173 -22.53 -42.14 -32.43
N PRO A 174 -21.22 -42.45 -32.58
CA PRO A 174 -20.36 -42.87 -31.46
C PRO A 174 -20.15 -41.85 -30.36
N ASP A 175 -20.43 -40.57 -30.63
CA ASP A 175 -20.08 -39.44 -29.78
C ASP A 175 -21.32 -38.61 -29.33
N ASP A 176 -22.55 -39.11 -29.52
CA ASP A 176 -23.75 -38.36 -29.14
C ASP A 176 -23.96 -38.38 -27.61
N PRO A 177 -23.84 -37.23 -26.90
CA PRO A 177 -23.92 -37.18 -25.45
C PRO A 177 -25.32 -37.50 -24.91
N GLU A 178 -26.38 -37.30 -25.71
CA GLU A 178 -27.75 -37.60 -25.29
C GLU A 178 -28.03 -39.11 -25.30
N ILE A 179 -27.50 -39.82 -26.31
CA ILE A 179 -27.61 -41.27 -26.41
C ILE A 179 -26.69 -41.97 -25.41
N LEU A 180 -25.47 -41.47 -25.21
CA LEU A 180 -24.55 -41.94 -24.18
C LEU A 180 -25.16 -41.79 -22.78
N ALA A 181 -25.81 -40.66 -22.49
CA ALA A 181 -26.53 -40.44 -21.24
C ALA A 181 -27.71 -41.42 -21.06
N LYS A 182 -28.56 -41.60 -22.08
CA LYS A 182 -29.68 -42.56 -22.01
C LYS A 182 -29.19 -43.99 -21.77
N ARG A 183 -28.12 -44.42 -22.44
CA ARG A 183 -27.49 -45.72 -22.18
C ARG A 183 -26.94 -45.84 -20.77
N ALA A 184 -26.20 -44.84 -20.30
CA ALA A 184 -25.63 -44.81 -18.95
C ALA A 184 -26.73 -44.88 -17.87
N LYS A 185 -27.86 -44.19 -18.08
CA LYS A 185 -29.03 -44.25 -17.21
C LYS A 185 -29.57 -45.68 -17.10
N VAL A 186 -29.77 -46.36 -18.24
CA VAL A 186 -30.28 -47.73 -18.27
C VAL A 186 -29.28 -48.72 -17.66
N LEU A 187 -27.97 -48.51 -17.84
CA LEU A 187 -26.92 -49.33 -17.21
C LEU A 187 -26.92 -49.19 -15.68
N LEU A 188 -27.04 -47.96 -15.16
CA LEU A 188 -27.15 -47.71 -13.73
C LEU A 188 -28.45 -48.28 -13.14
N ALA A 189 -29.58 -48.18 -13.86
CA ALA A 189 -30.86 -48.77 -13.46
C ALA A 189 -30.85 -50.32 -13.48
N ASN A 190 -30.03 -50.92 -14.34
CA ASN A 190 -29.85 -52.38 -14.47
C ASN A 190 -28.85 -52.96 -13.44
N GLY A 191 -28.24 -52.13 -12.59
CA GLY A 191 -27.25 -52.55 -11.59
C GLY A 191 -25.86 -52.90 -12.15
N ASN A 192 -25.60 -52.59 -13.43
CA ASN A 192 -24.31 -52.84 -14.09
C ASN A 192 -23.35 -51.65 -13.90
N GLU A 193 -22.98 -51.34 -12.65
CA GLU A 193 -22.10 -50.22 -12.32
C GLU A 193 -20.69 -50.35 -12.93
N ASP A 194 -20.21 -51.58 -13.14
CA ASP A 194 -18.91 -51.87 -13.75
C ASP A 194 -18.86 -51.45 -15.23
N GLU A 195 -19.94 -51.67 -15.99
CA GLU A 195 -20.03 -51.27 -17.41
C GLU A 195 -20.24 -49.76 -17.56
N ALA A 196 -20.97 -49.13 -16.64
CA ALA A 196 -21.07 -47.68 -16.56
C ALA A 196 -19.70 -47.05 -16.23
N SER A 197 -18.93 -47.67 -15.33
CA SER A 197 -17.58 -47.24 -14.98
C SER A 197 -16.58 -47.42 -16.12
N ALA A 198 -16.67 -48.53 -16.86
CA ALA A 198 -15.88 -48.76 -18.08
C ALA A 198 -16.23 -47.74 -19.17
N MET A 199 -17.52 -47.38 -19.34
CA MET A 199 -17.95 -46.32 -20.25
C MET A 199 -17.32 -44.98 -19.88
N TRP A 200 -17.29 -44.61 -18.60
CA TRP A 200 -16.60 -43.39 -18.17
C TRP A 200 -15.11 -43.41 -18.51
N GLY A 201 -14.46 -44.57 -18.39
CA GLY A 201 -13.05 -44.76 -18.75
C GLY A 201 -12.77 -44.65 -20.25
N HIS A 202 -13.69 -45.12 -21.10
CA HIS A 202 -13.60 -45.01 -22.57
C HIS A 202 -13.87 -43.60 -23.09
N LEU A 203 -14.64 -42.78 -22.37
CA LEU A 203 -14.81 -41.34 -22.61
C LEU A 203 -13.55 -40.58 -22.16
N ALA A 204 -12.39 -40.89 -22.74
CA ALA A 204 -11.08 -40.40 -22.32
C ALA A 204 -10.89 -38.87 -22.40
N ARG A 205 -11.82 -38.13 -23.02
CA ARG A 205 -11.82 -36.66 -23.03
C ARG A 205 -12.74 -36.13 -21.93
N ARG A 206 -12.14 -35.48 -20.93
CA ARG A 206 -12.84 -34.87 -19.77
C ARG A 206 -14.04 -33.99 -20.16
N GLU A 207 -14.01 -33.36 -21.33
CA GLU A 207 -15.08 -32.47 -21.80
C GLU A 207 -16.34 -33.23 -22.20
N LYS A 208 -16.18 -34.36 -22.91
CA LYS A 208 -17.32 -35.20 -23.34
C LYS A 208 -18.00 -35.91 -22.18
N LEU A 209 -17.21 -36.37 -21.21
CA LEU A 209 -17.76 -36.98 -19.99
C LEU A 209 -18.60 -35.97 -19.19
N LEU A 210 -18.19 -34.68 -19.17
CA LEU A 210 -18.94 -33.64 -18.49
C LEU A 210 -20.30 -33.41 -19.16
N GLU A 211 -20.34 -33.30 -20.48
CA GLU A 211 -21.59 -33.13 -21.26
C GLU A 211 -22.57 -34.30 -21.00
N VAL A 212 -22.07 -35.53 -20.99
CA VAL A 212 -22.87 -36.73 -20.70
C VAL A 212 -23.42 -36.70 -19.26
N LEU A 213 -22.61 -36.31 -18.28
CA LEU A 213 -23.04 -36.20 -16.88
C LEU A 213 -24.02 -35.04 -16.66
N GLU A 214 -23.90 -33.93 -17.37
CA GLU A 214 -24.85 -32.80 -17.32
C GLU A 214 -26.21 -33.19 -17.93
N VAL A 215 -26.22 -33.96 -19.02
CA VAL A 215 -27.45 -34.52 -19.60
C VAL A 215 -28.09 -35.52 -18.63
N LEU A 216 -27.30 -36.43 -18.06
CA LEU A 216 -27.76 -37.38 -17.04
C LEU A 216 -28.35 -36.67 -15.81
N PHE A 217 -27.71 -35.60 -15.33
CA PHE A 217 -28.21 -34.82 -14.21
C PHE A 217 -29.55 -34.14 -14.51
N ARG A 218 -29.79 -33.68 -15.75
CA ARG A 218 -31.10 -33.15 -16.17
C ARG A 218 -32.17 -34.24 -16.20
N MET A 219 -31.80 -35.47 -16.54
CA MET A 219 -32.71 -36.62 -16.62
C MET A 219 -33.00 -37.24 -15.25
N GLU A 220 -31.98 -37.37 -14.39
CA GLU A 220 -32.04 -37.94 -13.05
C GLU A 220 -31.36 -37.03 -12.01
N PRO A 221 -32.05 -35.96 -11.55
CA PRO A 221 -31.46 -34.99 -10.63
C PRO A 221 -31.07 -35.54 -9.25
N GLY A 222 -31.55 -36.74 -8.89
CA GLY A 222 -31.33 -37.38 -7.59
C GLY A 222 -30.35 -38.55 -7.58
N ASN A 223 -29.75 -38.91 -8.72
CA ASN A 223 -28.85 -40.07 -8.80
C ASN A 223 -27.50 -39.77 -8.12
N THR A 224 -27.25 -40.39 -6.97
CA THR A 224 -26.10 -40.07 -6.11
C THR A 224 -24.74 -40.38 -6.77
N THR A 225 -24.66 -41.42 -7.60
CA THR A 225 -23.42 -41.79 -8.30
C THR A 225 -23.06 -40.78 -9.38
N VAL A 226 -24.06 -40.32 -10.16
CA VAL A 226 -23.90 -39.26 -11.17
C VAL A 226 -23.51 -37.94 -10.50
N LEU A 227 -24.21 -37.56 -9.42
CA LEU A 227 -23.92 -36.34 -8.67
C LEU A 227 -22.50 -36.32 -8.08
N LYS A 228 -22.02 -37.44 -7.51
CA LYS A 228 -20.64 -37.54 -7.00
C LYS A 228 -19.60 -37.33 -8.10
N LYS A 229 -19.79 -37.99 -9.25
CA LYS A 229 -18.85 -37.87 -10.37
C LYS A 229 -18.87 -36.48 -11.00
N LEU A 230 -20.05 -35.89 -11.17
CA LEU A 230 -20.23 -34.54 -11.68
C LEU A 230 -19.60 -33.49 -10.76
N ALA A 231 -19.82 -33.61 -9.44
CA ALA A 231 -19.20 -32.71 -8.46
C ALA A 231 -17.67 -32.77 -8.48
N GLY A 232 -17.10 -33.98 -8.57
CA GLY A 232 -15.66 -34.20 -8.71
C GLY A 232 -15.10 -33.61 -10.01
N MET A 233 -15.82 -33.72 -11.13
CA MET A 233 -15.39 -33.12 -12.39
C MET A 233 -15.41 -31.59 -12.38
N TYR A 234 -16.43 -30.98 -11.80
CA TYR A 234 -16.45 -29.53 -11.60
C TYR A 234 -15.32 -29.07 -10.66
N LEU A 235 -14.98 -29.88 -9.65
CA LEU A 235 -13.85 -29.62 -8.75
C LEU A 235 -12.51 -29.65 -9.51
N ASP A 236 -12.26 -30.69 -10.31
CA ASP A 236 -11.03 -30.86 -11.10
C ASP A 236 -10.85 -29.77 -12.17
N ARG A 237 -11.95 -29.22 -12.69
CA ARG A 237 -11.94 -28.14 -13.70
C ARG A 237 -11.82 -26.73 -13.07
N GLY A 238 -11.86 -26.62 -11.74
CA GLY A 238 -11.84 -25.35 -11.02
C GLY A 238 -13.18 -24.61 -11.04
N GLU A 239 -14.28 -25.24 -11.47
CA GLU A 239 -15.64 -24.68 -11.42
C GLU A 239 -16.25 -24.90 -10.03
N LEU A 240 -15.57 -24.37 -9.01
CA LEU A 240 -15.78 -24.69 -7.60
C LEU A 240 -17.19 -24.36 -7.09
N ALA A 241 -17.80 -23.27 -7.58
CA ALA A 241 -19.15 -22.86 -7.18
C ALA A 241 -20.21 -23.89 -7.62
N LYS A 242 -20.11 -24.39 -8.85
CA LYS A 242 -21.00 -25.45 -9.36
C LYS A 242 -20.78 -26.76 -8.63
N SER A 243 -19.52 -27.12 -8.39
CA SER A 243 -19.15 -28.31 -7.61
C SER A 243 -19.82 -28.29 -6.22
N LEU A 244 -19.73 -27.15 -5.52
CA LEU A 244 -20.32 -26.99 -4.19
C LEU A 244 -21.85 -27.05 -4.19
N GLU A 245 -22.52 -26.56 -5.23
CA GLU A 245 -23.98 -26.71 -5.39
C GLU A 245 -24.38 -28.19 -5.51
N ILE A 246 -23.66 -28.95 -6.34
CA ILE A 246 -23.91 -30.39 -6.51
C ILE A 246 -23.65 -31.15 -5.20
N PHE A 247 -22.58 -30.80 -4.48
CA PHE A 247 -22.32 -31.39 -3.17
C PHE A 247 -23.37 -31.02 -2.11
N ALA A 248 -23.94 -29.81 -2.13
CA ALA A 248 -25.03 -29.43 -1.22
C ALA A 248 -26.30 -30.25 -1.50
N ARG A 249 -26.56 -30.61 -2.77
CA ARG A 249 -27.66 -31.52 -3.13
C ARG A 249 -27.41 -32.95 -2.65
N LEU A 250 -26.18 -33.45 -2.76
CA LEU A 250 -25.79 -34.76 -2.21
C LEU A 250 -26.03 -34.83 -0.69
N GLU A 251 -25.71 -33.75 0.03
CA GLU A 251 -25.98 -33.66 1.46
C GLU A 251 -27.48 -33.62 1.77
N ALA A 252 -28.28 -32.86 1.00
CA ALA A 252 -29.73 -32.83 1.14
C ALA A 252 -30.40 -34.20 0.91
N LEU A 253 -29.78 -35.06 0.10
CA LEU A 253 -30.17 -36.45 -0.11
C LEU A 253 -29.66 -37.41 0.98
N GLY A 254 -28.98 -36.90 2.02
CA GLY A 254 -28.47 -37.68 3.15
C GLY A 254 -27.15 -38.40 2.88
N VAL A 255 -26.48 -38.14 1.75
CA VAL A 255 -25.21 -38.79 1.40
C VAL A 255 -24.05 -38.11 2.12
N ARG A 256 -23.63 -38.67 3.26
CA ARG A 256 -22.49 -38.19 4.07
C ARG A 256 -21.33 -39.18 4.07
N THR A 257 -20.71 -39.39 2.91
CA THR A 257 -19.51 -40.22 2.80
C THR A 257 -18.24 -39.37 2.96
N PRO A 258 -17.11 -39.93 3.46
CA PRO A 258 -15.85 -39.20 3.60
C PRO A 258 -15.38 -38.51 2.31
N GLU A 259 -15.60 -39.16 1.16
CA GLU A 259 -15.30 -38.59 -0.17
C GLU A 259 -16.09 -37.30 -0.47
N VAL A 260 -17.37 -37.26 -0.07
CA VAL A 260 -18.25 -36.10 -0.32
C VAL A 260 -17.85 -34.95 0.60
N LEU A 261 -17.60 -35.24 1.88
CA LEU A 261 -17.11 -34.24 2.84
C LEU A 261 -15.74 -33.69 2.43
N ALA A 262 -14.84 -34.53 1.92
CA ALA A 262 -13.53 -34.10 1.44
C ALA A 262 -13.66 -33.24 0.17
N GLY A 263 -14.52 -33.63 -0.77
CA GLY A 263 -14.83 -32.84 -1.96
C GLY A 263 -15.45 -31.47 -1.62
N GLN A 264 -16.37 -31.43 -0.66
CA GLN A 264 -16.95 -30.19 -0.13
C GLN A 264 -15.89 -29.30 0.54
N ALA A 265 -15.01 -29.90 1.34
CA ALA A 265 -13.94 -29.16 2.01
C ALA A 265 -12.96 -28.56 1.00
N LEU A 266 -12.56 -29.31 -0.02
CA LEU A 266 -11.72 -28.83 -1.13
C LEU A 266 -12.40 -27.72 -1.94
N ALA A 267 -13.69 -27.86 -2.26
CA ALA A 267 -14.45 -26.84 -2.97
C ALA A 267 -14.57 -25.54 -2.14
N CYS A 268 -14.83 -25.67 -0.83
CA CYS A 268 -14.86 -24.53 0.10
C CYS A 268 -13.50 -23.85 0.19
N GLU A 269 -12.42 -24.63 0.32
CA GLU A 269 -11.04 -24.13 0.40
C GLU A 269 -10.66 -23.34 -0.85
N GLY A 270 -10.95 -23.86 -2.04
CA GLY A 270 -10.66 -23.15 -3.30
C GLY A 270 -11.52 -21.90 -3.52
N LEU A 271 -12.69 -21.80 -2.88
CA LEU A 271 -13.56 -20.61 -2.89
C LEU A 271 -13.21 -19.59 -1.79
N GLY A 272 -12.16 -19.83 -1.00
CA GLY A 272 -11.79 -18.96 0.12
C GLY A 272 -12.71 -19.07 1.34
N ARG A 273 -13.63 -20.05 1.38
CA ARG A 273 -14.54 -20.30 2.51
C ARG A 273 -13.83 -21.13 3.59
N SER A 274 -12.75 -20.57 4.13
CA SER A 274 -11.79 -21.25 4.99
C SER A 274 -12.40 -21.76 6.30
N ALA A 275 -13.37 -21.05 6.89
CA ALA A 275 -14.00 -21.50 8.14
C ALA A 275 -14.90 -22.72 7.91
N LYS A 276 -15.69 -22.71 6.83
CA LYS A 276 -16.48 -23.88 6.42
C LYS A 276 -15.60 -25.07 6.05
N ALA A 277 -14.52 -24.83 5.30
CA ALA A 277 -13.56 -25.89 4.97
C ALA A 277 -12.93 -26.51 6.23
N LEU A 278 -12.52 -25.69 7.20
CA LEU A 278 -11.97 -26.17 8.47
C LEU A 278 -12.98 -27.06 9.22
N ALA A 279 -14.23 -26.62 9.34
CA ALA A 279 -15.27 -27.41 10.01
C ALA A 279 -15.51 -28.78 9.33
N LEU A 280 -15.52 -28.82 8.00
CA LEU A 280 -15.68 -30.07 7.24
C LEU A 280 -14.47 -31.01 7.41
N TYR A 281 -13.24 -30.49 7.43
CA TYR A 281 -12.07 -31.31 7.72
C TYR A 281 -12.03 -31.77 9.19
N GLU A 282 -12.49 -30.96 10.15
CA GLU A 282 -12.62 -31.38 11.56
C GLU A 282 -13.61 -32.55 11.68
N GLN A 283 -14.76 -32.48 10.99
CA GLN A 283 -15.72 -33.60 10.93
C GLN A 283 -15.14 -34.87 10.30
N LEU A 284 -14.30 -34.74 9.27
CA LEU A 284 -13.60 -35.89 8.67
C LEU A 284 -12.62 -36.55 9.64
N LEU A 285 -11.99 -35.78 10.53
CA LEU A 285 -11.02 -36.28 11.50
C LEU A 285 -11.66 -37.02 12.69
N ASP A 286 -12.97 -36.88 12.88
CA ASP A 286 -13.75 -37.62 13.88
C ASP A 286 -14.12 -39.04 13.40
N GLY A 287 -13.91 -39.36 12.11
CA GLY A 287 -14.12 -40.68 11.51
C GLY A 287 -12.90 -41.62 11.56
N ALA A 288 -13.07 -42.88 11.13
CA ALA A 288 -12.05 -43.93 11.21
C ALA A 288 -10.83 -43.72 10.28
N ASP A 289 -10.97 -42.94 9.19
CA ASP A 289 -9.94 -42.71 8.15
C ASP A 289 -9.20 -41.36 8.32
N ALA A 290 -8.80 -41.01 9.55
CA ALA A 290 -8.08 -39.77 9.80
C ALA A 290 -6.67 -39.80 9.17
N THR A 291 -6.47 -39.06 8.07
CA THR A 291 -5.15 -38.92 7.41
C THR A 291 -4.34 -37.77 7.99
N GLY A 292 -3.01 -37.90 8.01
CA GLY A 292 -2.11 -36.79 8.36
C GLY A 292 -2.25 -35.59 7.43
N GLY A 293 -2.62 -35.81 6.16
CA GLY A 293 -2.85 -34.76 5.17
C GLY A 293 -4.03 -33.84 5.51
N PHE A 294 -5.17 -34.38 5.96
CA PHE A 294 -6.30 -33.56 6.42
C PHE A 294 -5.96 -32.77 7.67
N ARG A 295 -5.23 -33.38 8.61
CA ARG A 295 -4.78 -32.69 9.83
C ARG A 295 -3.84 -31.53 9.51
N LEU A 296 -2.93 -31.69 8.55
CA LEU A 296 -2.09 -30.58 8.06
C LEU A 296 -2.93 -29.46 7.43
N ARG A 297 -3.98 -29.77 6.66
CA ARG A 297 -4.92 -28.76 6.14
C ARG A 297 -5.65 -28.02 7.26
N CYS A 298 -6.08 -28.71 8.32
CA CYS A 298 -6.66 -28.05 9.50
C CYS A 298 -5.69 -27.06 10.15
N VAL A 299 -4.40 -27.40 10.28
CA VAL A 299 -3.38 -26.47 10.78
C VAL A 299 -3.30 -25.23 9.89
N GLN A 300 -3.28 -25.40 8.57
CA GLN A 300 -3.20 -24.29 7.62
C GLN A 300 -4.44 -23.38 7.64
N LEU A 301 -5.64 -23.96 7.64
CA LEU A 301 -6.89 -23.21 7.66
C LEU A 301 -7.12 -22.51 9.00
N ALA A 302 -6.88 -23.20 10.12
CA ALA A 302 -6.96 -22.58 11.44
C ALA A 302 -5.96 -21.43 11.58
N GLY A 303 -4.74 -21.61 11.04
CA GLY A 303 -3.72 -20.57 11.04
C GLY A 303 -4.11 -19.37 10.18
N GLY A 304 -4.59 -19.60 8.96
CA GLY A 304 -5.11 -18.56 8.06
C GLY A 304 -6.28 -17.76 8.65
N LEU A 305 -7.12 -18.39 9.47
CA LEU A 305 -8.23 -17.74 10.18
C LEU A 305 -7.80 -16.99 11.46
N GLY A 306 -6.52 -17.05 11.84
CA GLY A 306 -6.03 -16.45 13.08
C GLY A 306 -6.42 -17.21 14.35
N LEU A 307 -6.82 -18.48 14.24
CA LEU A 307 -7.27 -19.32 15.37
C LEU A 307 -6.08 -20.05 16.01
N LEU A 308 -5.31 -19.31 16.82
CA LEU A 308 -4.04 -19.79 17.36
C LEU A 308 -4.16 -21.10 18.16
N ARG A 309 -5.11 -21.17 19.11
CA ARG A 309 -5.28 -22.36 19.97
C ARG A 309 -5.64 -23.61 19.16
N LYS A 310 -6.50 -23.47 18.15
CA LYS A 310 -6.85 -24.57 17.23
C LYS A 310 -5.64 -25.00 16.41
N THR A 311 -4.86 -24.02 15.91
CA THR A 311 -3.62 -24.29 15.16
C THR A 311 -2.63 -25.09 15.99
N GLN A 312 -2.37 -24.68 17.23
CA GLN A 312 -1.47 -25.39 18.16
C GLN A 312 -2.00 -26.80 18.51
N SER A 313 -3.29 -26.94 18.77
CA SER A 313 -3.92 -28.24 19.09
C SER A 313 -3.80 -29.24 17.93
N HIS A 314 -4.12 -28.82 16.70
CA HIS A 314 -3.99 -29.68 15.53
C HIS A 314 -2.53 -30.00 15.19
N LEU A 315 -1.62 -29.05 15.42
CA LEU A 315 -0.18 -29.23 15.24
C LEU A 315 0.40 -30.26 16.20
N ALA A 316 0.08 -30.16 17.50
CA ALA A 316 0.52 -31.13 18.51
C ALA A 316 0.08 -32.56 18.16
N ARG A 317 -1.17 -32.73 17.73
CA ARG A 317 -1.70 -34.03 17.29
C ARG A 317 -1.09 -34.52 15.98
N LEU A 318 -0.67 -33.62 15.08
CA LEU A 318 0.02 -33.99 13.84
C LEU A 318 1.41 -34.55 14.17
N GLN A 319 2.14 -33.87 15.07
CA GLN A 319 3.44 -34.31 15.55
C GLN A 319 3.37 -35.67 16.27
N GLU A 320 2.35 -35.88 17.11
CA GLU A 320 2.16 -37.11 17.86
C GLU A 320 1.80 -38.31 16.97
N LYS A 321 0.82 -38.16 16.07
CA LYS A 321 0.26 -39.29 15.30
C LYS A 321 0.95 -39.54 13.95
N PHE A 322 1.62 -38.54 13.38
CA PHE A 322 2.23 -38.62 12.05
C PHE A 322 3.65 -38.02 12.03
N PRO A 323 4.59 -38.57 12.81
CA PRO A 323 5.93 -38.00 12.98
C PRO A 323 6.73 -37.91 11.67
N GLU A 324 6.60 -38.89 10.77
CA GLU A 324 7.28 -38.89 9.47
C GLU A 324 6.79 -37.76 8.56
N LEU A 325 5.46 -37.58 8.47
CA LEU A 325 4.87 -36.48 7.70
C LEU A 325 5.26 -35.13 8.28
N TYR A 326 5.24 -35.01 9.61
CA TYR A 326 5.62 -33.81 10.34
C TYR A 326 7.09 -33.41 10.11
N ALA A 327 8.00 -34.40 10.06
CA ALA A 327 9.43 -34.16 9.87
C ALA A 327 9.82 -33.70 8.44
N SER A 328 8.94 -33.87 7.45
CA SER A 328 9.21 -33.46 6.06
C SER A 328 9.41 -31.94 5.94
N PRO A 329 10.48 -31.45 5.27
CA PRO A 329 10.73 -30.02 5.08
C PRO A 329 9.58 -29.28 4.39
N GLN A 330 8.85 -29.95 3.49
CA GLN A 330 7.67 -29.40 2.83
C GLN A 330 6.52 -29.16 3.82
N THR A 331 6.31 -30.09 4.75
CA THR A 331 5.31 -29.98 5.81
C THR A 331 5.71 -28.88 6.80
N GLN A 332 6.97 -28.84 7.20
CA GLN A 332 7.52 -27.80 8.08
C GLN A 332 7.32 -26.40 7.48
N LEU A 333 7.55 -26.23 6.17
CA LEU A 333 7.29 -24.95 5.49
C LEU A 333 5.82 -24.55 5.54
N ARG A 334 4.89 -25.51 5.34
CA ARG A 334 3.45 -25.26 5.43
C ARG A 334 3.01 -24.90 6.84
N ILE A 335 3.59 -25.56 7.86
CA ILE A 335 3.38 -25.24 9.27
C ILE A 335 3.91 -23.83 9.59
N ALA A 336 5.10 -23.48 9.13
CA ALA A 336 5.69 -22.16 9.33
C ALA A 336 4.78 -21.04 8.77
N LYS A 337 4.27 -21.22 7.54
CA LYS A 337 3.31 -20.29 6.92
C LYS A 337 2.01 -20.18 7.73
N ALA A 338 1.47 -21.31 8.21
CA ALA A 338 0.25 -21.33 9.01
C ALA A 338 0.41 -20.63 10.36
N LEU A 339 1.51 -20.89 11.06
CA LEU A 339 1.85 -20.23 12.33
C LEU A 339 2.07 -18.73 12.13
N ASN A 340 2.72 -18.33 11.04
CA ASN A 340 2.90 -16.92 10.71
C ASN A 340 1.56 -16.21 10.49
N ALA A 341 0.63 -16.84 9.73
CA ALA A 341 -0.73 -16.32 9.53
C ALA A 341 -1.55 -16.28 10.84
N ALA A 342 -1.29 -17.22 11.76
CA ALA A 342 -1.90 -17.26 13.10
C ALA A 342 -1.35 -16.18 14.07
N ALA A 343 -0.52 -15.27 13.58
CA ALA A 343 0.29 -14.32 14.34
C ALA A 343 1.34 -14.95 15.27
N ALA A 344 1.54 -16.28 15.27
CA ALA A 344 2.50 -17.01 16.11
C ALA A 344 3.94 -16.93 15.56
N GLN A 345 4.45 -15.71 15.45
CA GLN A 345 5.61 -15.44 14.62
C GLN A 345 6.92 -15.99 15.18
N GLY A 346 7.09 -16.06 16.51
CA GLY A 346 8.26 -16.66 17.15
C GLY A 346 8.39 -18.15 16.79
N ALA A 347 7.30 -18.91 16.93
CA ALA A 347 7.27 -20.32 16.54
C ALA A 347 7.52 -20.49 15.04
N ALA A 348 6.89 -19.67 14.17
CA ALA A 348 7.12 -19.74 12.73
C ALA A 348 8.61 -19.54 12.35
N ARG A 349 9.31 -18.64 13.06
CA ARG A 349 10.75 -18.37 12.86
C ARG A 349 11.61 -19.61 13.12
N GLU A 350 11.31 -20.38 14.15
CA GLU A 350 12.02 -21.62 14.47
C GLU A 350 11.91 -22.64 13.33
N TYR A 351 10.72 -22.79 12.72
CA TYR A 351 10.57 -23.68 11.57
C TYR A 351 11.33 -23.20 10.34
N TYR A 352 11.27 -21.91 10.01
CA TYR A 352 12.02 -21.39 8.85
C TYR A 352 13.54 -21.54 9.03
N THR A 353 14.06 -21.18 10.20
CA THR A 353 15.49 -21.32 10.51
C THR A 353 15.93 -22.78 10.55
N GLY A 354 15.08 -23.68 11.08
CA GLY A 354 15.30 -25.13 11.06
C GLY A 354 15.38 -25.71 9.65
N ILE A 355 14.57 -25.22 8.71
CA ILE A 355 14.67 -25.61 7.28
C ILE A 355 15.98 -25.11 6.68
N LEU A 356 16.36 -23.86 6.94
CA LEU A 356 17.59 -23.26 6.39
C LEU A 356 18.88 -23.87 6.96
N ALA A 357 18.81 -24.50 8.13
CA ALA A 357 19.94 -25.18 8.76
C ALA A 357 20.20 -26.61 8.23
N GLN A 358 19.29 -27.17 7.41
CA GLN A 358 19.44 -28.52 6.87
C GLN A 358 20.28 -28.53 5.58
N ASP A 359 21.24 -29.45 5.48
CA ASP A 359 22.17 -29.52 4.34
C ASP A 359 21.54 -30.05 3.03
N GLN A 360 20.47 -30.86 3.11
CA GLN A 360 19.85 -31.56 1.97
C GLN A 360 18.42 -31.08 1.70
N VAL A 361 18.21 -29.77 1.58
CA VAL A 361 16.91 -29.19 1.19
C VAL A 361 16.99 -28.66 -0.24
N GLY A 362 16.01 -28.98 -1.07
CA GLY A 362 15.94 -28.50 -2.46
C GLY A 362 15.92 -26.96 -2.54
N ASP A 363 16.45 -26.41 -3.63
CA ASP A 363 16.63 -24.95 -3.79
C ASP A 363 15.30 -24.19 -3.71
N GLU A 364 14.22 -24.74 -4.25
CA GLU A 364 12.88 -24.14 -4.21
C GLU A 364 12.37 -23.97 -2.76
N LEU A 365 12.55 -24.99 -1.92
CA LEU A 365 12.13 -24.96 -0.51
C LEU A 365 13.01 -24.02 0.32
N THR A 366 14.31 -24.02 0.05
CA THR A 366 15.25 -23.11 0.70
C THR A 366 14.90 -21.65 0.38
N MET A 367 14.63 -21.35 -0.90
CA MET A 367 14.19 -20.02 -1.33
C MET A 367 12.86 -19.64 -0.64
N ALA A 368 11.87 -20.54 -0.65
CA ALA A 368 10.59 -20.27 0.01
C ALA A 368 10.73 -20.03 1.52
N ALA A 369 11.68 -20.70 2.19
CA ALA A 369 11.99 -20.48 3.60
C ALA A 369 12.65 -19.11 3.83
N PHE A 370 13.60 -18.68 2.99
CA PHE A 370 14.17 -17.32 3.05
C PHE A 370 13.11 -16.24 2.89
N LEU A 371 12.25 -16.36 1.87
CA LEU A 371 11.19 -15.39 1.61
C LEU A 371 10.13 -15.39 2.74
N GLY A 372 9.80 -16.56 3.28
CA GLY A 372 8.88 -16.69 4.42
C GLY A 372 9.44 -16.09 5.71
N LEU A 373 10.72 -16.31 5.99
CA LEU A 373 11.42 -15.75 7.15
C LEU A 373 11.56 -14.23 7.06
N SER A 374 11.92 -13.72 5.88
CA SER A 374 11.95 -12.27 5.61
C SER A 374 10.59 -11.63 5.88
N GLU A 375 9.51 -12.25 5.41
CA GLU A 375 8.15 -11.75 5.63
C GLU A 375 7.73 -11.81 7.11
N ASN A 376 8.12 -12.87 7.83
CA ASN A 376 7.90 -12.99 9.26
C ASN A 376 8.57 -11.84 10.05
N TYR A 377 9.82 -11.50 9.73
CA TYR A 377 10.51 -10.36 10.33
C TYR A 377 9.85 -9.02 9.98
N ARG A 378 9.48 -8.83 8.71
CA ARG A 378 8.79 -7.62 8.24
C ARG A 378 7.47 -7.40 8.98
N GLN A 379 6.63 -8.42 9.10
CA GLN A 379 5.36 -8.36 9.83
C GLN A 379 5.54 -8.09 11.33
N ASN A 380 6.68 -8.49 11.89
CA ASN A 380 7.04 -8.20 13.27
C ASN A 380 7.48 -6.75 13.50
N GLY A 381 7.80 -5.97 12.46
CA GLY A 381 8.47 -4.68 12.61
C GLY A 381 9.98 -4.78 12.83
N LEU A 382 10.61 -5.81 12.26
CA LEU A 382 12.07 -6.05 12.30
C LEU A 382 12.65 -5.95 10.87
N PRO A 383 12.72 -4.74 10.29
CA PRO A 383 13.10 -4.55 8.90
C PRO A 383 14.57 -4.91 8.63
N TYR A 384 15.48 -4.68 9.57
CA TYR A 384 16.90 -4.99 9.37
C TYR A 384 17.17 -6.49 9.31
N GLU A 385 16.47 -7.27 10.13
CA GLU A 385 16.50 -8.73 10.11
C GLU A 385 15.87 -9.27 8.81
N ALA A 386 14.76 -8.67 8.37
CA ALA A 386 14.13 -9.03 7.09
C ALA A 386 15.08 -8.80 5.91
N GLU A 387 15.79 -7.67 5.90
CA GLU A 387 16.77 -7.35 4.86
C GLU A 387 18.00 -8.26 4.94
N GLN A 388 18.51 -8.53 6.15
CA GLN A 388 19.62 -9.46 6.36
C GLN A 388 19.32 -10.82 5.72
N VAL A 389 18.13 -11.38 5.97
CA VAL A 389 17.70 -12.66 5.41
C VAL A 389 17.63 -12.62 3.89
N LEU A 390 17.14 -11.52 3.31
CA LEU A 390 17.10 -11.35 1.85
C LEU A 390 18.50 -11.19 1.24
N ARG A 391 19.42 -10.50 1.92
CA ARG A 391 20.84 -10.41 1.51
C ARG A 391 21.50 -11.79 1.56
N GLN A 392 21.20 -12.62 2.56
CA GLN A 392 21.66 -14.01 2.61
C GLN A 392 21.11 -14.84 1.45
N ALA A 393 19.82 -14.68 1.13
CA ALA A 393 19.20 -15.33 -0.01
C ALA A 393 19.86 -14.90 -1.34
N TYR A 394 20.19 -13.62 -1.49
CA TYR A 394 20.88 -13.09 -2.67
C TYR A 394 22.28 -13.69 -2.86
N LEU A 395 23.05 -13.86 -1.77
CA LEU A 395 24.39 -14.47 -1.84
C LEU A 395 24.35 -15.95 -2.27
N ARG A 396 23.22 -16.65 -2.04
CA ARG A 396 23.01 -18.04 -2.45
C ARG A 396 22.42 -18.15 -3.85
N TYR A 397 21.48 -17.26 -4.18
CA TYR A 397 20.75 -17.23 -5.44
C TYR A 397 20.94 -15.86 -6.13
N PRO A 398 22.17 -15.55 -6.58
CA PRO A 398 22.43 -14.29 -7.25
C PRO A 398 21.65 -14.30 -8.57
N ARG A 399 20.91 -13.21 -8.83
CA ARG A 399 20.02 -13.01 -9.99
C ARG A 399 18.59 -13.53 -9.87
N ASP A 400 18.15 -13.90 -8.67
CA ASP A 400 16.73 -14.13 -8.44
C ASP A 400 15.96 -12.79 -8.34
N GLY A 401 15.01 -12.58 -9.25
CA GLY A 401 14.21 -11.37 -9.32
C GLY A 401 13.27 -11.18 -8.12
N ALA A 402 12.81 -12.26 -7.47
CA ALA A 402 11.94 -12.17 -6.31
C ALA A 402 12.69 -11.66 -5.07
N VAL A 403 13.95 -12.07 -4.89
CA VAL A 403 14.80 -11.56 -3.80
C VAL A 403 15.09 -10.07 -3.98
N LEU A 404 15.51 -9.66 -5.19
CA LEU A 404 15.80 -8.25 -5.50
C LEU A 404 14.55 -7.37 -5.41
N GLY A 405 13.40 -7.86 -5.90
CA GLY A 405 12.12 -7.16 -5.78
C GLY A 405 11.71 -6.92 -4.32
N ARG A 406 11.97 -7.88 -3.42
CA ARG A 406 11.70 -7.71 -1.98
C ARG A 406 12.69 -6.78 -1.28
N LEU A 407 13.97 -6.81 -1.65
CA LEU A 407 14.97 -5.85 -1.16
C LEU A 407 14.59 -4.42 -1.56
N PHE A 408 14.17 -4.23 -2.83
CA PHE A 408 13.62 -2.96 -3.31
C PHE A 408 12.39 -2.53 -2.50
N ALA A 409 11.40 -3.40 -2.36
CA ALA A 409 10.15 -3.08 -1.66
C ALA A 409 10.40 -2.70 -0.19
N LEU A 410 11.29 -3.42 0.48
CA LEU A 410 11.67 -3.13 1.87
C LEU A 410 12.39 -1.79 1.99
N ALA A 411 13.37 -1.51 1.13
CA ALA A 411 14.07 -0.23 1.12
C ALA A 411 13.12 0.95 0.83
N LEU A 412 12.15 0.75 -0.07
CA LEU A 412 11.12 1.75 -0.38
C LEU A 412 10.18 1.99 0.81
N GLN A 413 9.75 0.93 1.49
CA GLN A 413 8.88 1.01 2.69
C GLN A 413 9.58 1.77 3.83
N GLU A 414 10.87 1.50 4.04
CA GLU A 414 11.70 2.18 5.04
C GLU A 414 12.20 3.58 4.58
N LYS A 415 11.74 4.07 3.42
CA LYS A 415 12.11 5.37 2.82
C LYS A 415 13.62 5.54 2.55
N HIS A 416 14.35 4.45 2.40
CA HIS A 416 15.76 4.45 1.97
C HIS A 416 15.84 4.49 0.44
N PHE A 417 15.41 5.60 -0.18
CA PHE A 417 15.26 5.71 -1.65
C PHE A 417 16.55 5.42 -2.43
N ALA A 418 17.71 5.87 -1.92
CA ALA A 418 19.01 5.60 -2.53
C ALA A 418 19.34 4.10 -2.55
N GLU A 419 19.04 3.37 -1.46
CA GLU A 419 19.22 1.92 -1.42
C GLU A 419 18.22 1.21 -2.35
N ALA A 420 16.97 1.68 -2.39
CA ALA A 420 15.94 1.15 -3.29
C ALA A 420 16.37 1.28 -4.77
N TRP A 421 16.95 2.42 -5.15
CA TRP A 421 17.48 2.63 -6.50
C TRP A 421 18.55 1.59 -6.87
N VAL A 422 19.49 1.30 -5.98
CA VAL A 422 20.57 0.33 -6.24
C VAL A 422 20.01 -1.08 -6.47
N TRP A 423 19.02 -1.50 -5.68
CA TRP A 423 18.37 -2.80 -5.89
C TRP A 423 17.58 -2.86 -7.20
N LEU A 424 16.88 -1.77 -7.54
CA LEU A 424 16.11 -1.65 -8.79
C LEU A 424 17.02 -1.67 -10.03
N GLU A 425 18.13 -0.93 -10.00
CA GLU A 425 19.10 -0.90 -11.09
C GLU A 425 19.64 -2.31 -11.37
N ARG A 426 19.98 -3.05 -10.31
CA ARG A 426 20.44 -4.43 -10.44
C ARG A 426 19.38 -5.35 -11.04
N LEU A 427 18.13 -5.19 -10.64
CA LEU A 427 17.00 -5.96 -11.17
C LEU A 427 16.81 -5.65 -12.67
N ALA A 428 16.87 -4.37 -13.06
CA ALA A 428 16.73 -3.94 -14.45
C ALA A 428 17.85 -4.48 -15.37
N GLN A 429 19.08 -4.60 -14.86
CA GLN A 429 20.21 -5.17 -15.61
C GLN A 429 20.07 -6.67 -15.92
N GLN A 430 19.20 -7.40 -15.21
CA GLN A 430 19.04 -8.85 -15.38
C GLN A 430 18.06 -9.23 -16.50
N ASP A 431 17.23 -8.29 -16.95
CA ASP A 431 16.00 -8.59 -17.68
C ASP A 431 16.01 -8.16 -19.16
N SER A 432 17.08 -8.51 -19.89
CA SER A 432 17.05 -8.48 -21.36
C SER A 432 16.57 -9.78 -22.01
N ASN A 433 16.32 -10.86 -21.23
CA ASN A 433 15.87 -12.16 -21.79
C ASN A 433 15.03 -13.08 -20.87
N VAL A 434 14.77 -12.76 -19.59
CA VAL A 434 14.18 -13.72 -18.63
C VAL A 434 12.66 -13.60 -18.48
N ALA A 435 12.06 -12.45 -18.83
CA ALA A 435 10.61 -12.23 -18.83
C ALA A 435 9.74 -13.21 -19.66
N ARG A 436 10.31 -14.14 -20.46
CA ARG A 436 9.56 -15.09 -21.30
C ARG A 436 9.42 -16.52 -20.77
N GLN A 437 10.15 -16.94 -19.72
CA GLN A 437 10.20 -18.39 -19.38
C GLN A 437 9.80 -18.78 -17.94
N GLY A 438 9.36 -17.84 -17.10
CA GLY A 438 9.07 -18.10 -15.68
C GLY A 438 7.61 -18.36 -15.27
N ALA A 439 6.74 -18.91 -16.13
CA ALA A 439 5.31 -19.07 -15.80
C ALA A 439 4.96 -20.25 -14.85
N GLY A 440 5.95 -21.05 -14.41
CA GLY A 440 5.71 -22.29 -13.67
C GLY A 440 5.73 -22.18 -12.14
N ALA A 441 6.44 -21.21 -11.56
CA ALA A 441 6.67 -21.12 -10.10
C ALA A 441 5.81 -20.05 -9.39
N ALA A 442 4.98 -19.32 -10.14
CA ALA A 442 4.25 -18.13 -9.68
C ALA A 442 3.06 -18.37 -8.74
N ARG A 443 2.80 -19.61 -8.28
CA ARG A 443 1.59 -19.95 -7.50
C ARG A 443 1.77 -19.96 -5.96
N MET A 444 2.93 -19.60 -5.42
CA MET A 444 3.24 -19.84 -3.99
C MET A 444 3.82 -18.64 -3.21
N ILE A 445 3.82 -17.43 -3.77
CA ILE A 445 4.53 -16.25 -3.24
C ILE A 445 3.53 -15.11 -2.94
N GLY A 446 3.68 -14.47 -1.77
CA GLY A 446 2.78 -13.42 -1.24
C GLY A 446 2.70 -12.12 -2.06
N PRO A 447 1.85 -11.15 -1.63
CA PRO A 447 1.32 -10.09 -2.48
C PRO A 447 2.37 -9.17 -3.13
N LEU A 448 3.43 -8.76 -2.42
CA LEU A 448 4.45 -7.84 -2.96
C LEU A 448 5.35 -8.42 -4.06
N ALA A 449 5.50 -9.75 -4.15
CA ALA A 449 6.29 -10.40 -5.19
C ALA A 449 5.46 -10.81 -6.42
N GLN A 450 4.12 -10.72 -6.32
CA GLN A 450 3.23 -10.83 -7.48
C GLN A 450 3.13 -9.50 -8.25
N GLU A 451 3.53 -8.37 -7.64
CA GLU A 451 2.98 -7.08 -8.05
C GLU A 451 3.48 -6.47 -9.37
N VAL A 452 4.64 -6.82 -9.95
CA VAL A 452 4.95 -6.37 -11.31
C VAL A 452 6.01 -7.22 -12.02
N SER A 453 5.70 -7.69 -13.24
CA SER A 453 6.63 -8.40 -14.14
C SER A 453 7.71 -7.52 -14.80
N ASP A 454 7.66 -6.19 -14.65
CA ASP A 454 8.55 -5.24 -15.37
C ASP A 454 9.22 -4.23 -14.41
N PRO A 455 10.57 -4.16 -14.37
CA PRO A 455 11.30 -3.20 -13.53
C PRO A 455 10.90 -1.73 -13.75
N ARG A 456 10.41 -1.34 -14.92
CA ARG A 456 9.97 0.03 -15.21
C ARG A 456 8.75 0.47 -14.40
N LEU A 457 7.88 -0.46 -14.01
CA LEU A 457 6.74 -0.17 -13.14
C LEU A 457 7.15 -0.06 -11.67
N LEU A 458 8.20 -0.77 -11.25
CA LEU A 458 8.84 -0.54 -9.94
C LEU A 458 9.54 0.82 -9.91
N TRP A 459 10.14 1.26 -11.02
CA TRP A 459 10.64 2.63 -11.16
C TRP A 459 9.52 3.67 -11.02
N ALA A 460 8.36 3.46 -11.65
CA ALA A 460 7.20 4.32 -11.46
C ALA A 460 6.76 4.41 -9.99
N ARG A 461 6.83 3.31 -9.22
CA ARG A 461 6.55 3.32 -7.77
C ARG A 461 7.56 4.17 -7.00
N LEU A 462 8.85 4.05 -7.31
CA LEU A 462 9.89 4.85 -6.67
C LEU A 462 9.70 6.35 -6.95
N LEU A 463 9.47 6.72 -8.21
CA LEU A 463 9.17 8.11 -8.60
C LEU A 463 7.96 8.67 -7.86
N ALA A 464 6.90 7.88 -7.74
CA ALA A 464 5.71 8.29 -6.98
C ALA A 464 6.01 8.48 -5.49
N ALA A 465 6.81 7.61 -4.89
CA ALA A 465 7.21 7.71 -3.48
C ALA A 465 8.14 8.90 -3.19
N GLU A 466 8.96 9.31 -4.18
CA GLU A 466 9.78 10.53 -4.13
C GLU A 466 8.97 11.81 -4.39
N GLY A 467 7.68 11.69 -4.71
CA GLY A 467 6.78 12.82 -4.97
C GLY A 467 6.65 13.23 -6.44
N ALA A 468 7.33 12.55 -7.37
CA ALA A 468 7.25 12.77 -8.82
C ALA A 468 6.10 11.98 -9.48
N THR A 469 4.87 12.16 -8.98
CA THR A 469 3.69 11.36 -9.40
C THR A 469 3.36 11.48 -10.89
N GLY A 470 3.53 12.67 -11.48
CA GLY A 470 3.24 12.91 -12.89
C GLY A 470 4.14 12.11 -13.84
N ASP A 471 5.42 11.96 -13.51
CA ASP A 471 6.37 11.17 -14.30
C ASP A 471 6.18 9.66 -14.07
N ALA A 472 5.84 9.26 -12.85
CA ALA A 472 5.42 7.90 -12.53
C ALA A 472 4.22 7.45 -13.39
N VAL A 473 3.19 8.30 -13.53
CA VAL A 473 2.01 8.00 -14.36
C VAL A 473 2.36 7.88 -15.85
N LYS A 474 3.22 8.76 -16.39
CA LYS A 474 3.66 8.69 -17.78
C LYS A 474 4.35 7.35 -18.07
N LEU A 475 5.29 6.97 -17.20
CA LEU A 475 6.03 5.72 -17.32
C LEU A 475 5.10 4.50 -17.20
N ALA A 476 4.23 4.48 -16.18
CA ALA A 476 3.30 3.38 -15.97
C ALA A 476 2.32 3.21 -17.14
N ARG A 477 1.81 4.31 -17.73
CA ARG A 477 0.94 4.26 -18.91
C ARG A 477 1.63 3.63 -20.11
N GLN A 478 2.91 3.95 -20.32
CA GLN A 478 3.68 3.36 -21.41
C GLN A 478 3.81 1.85 -21.22
N VAL A 479 4.21 1.41 -20.02
CA VAL A 479 4.43 -0.02 -19.75
C VAL A 479 3.12 -0.81 -19.83
N VAL A 480 2.01 -0.31 -19.28
CA VAL A 480 0.71 -1.01 -19.35
C VAL A 480 0.16 -1.08 -20.79
N ARG A 481 0.49 -0.12 -21.65
CA ARG A 481 0.18 -0.20 -23.09
C ARG A 481 0.98 -1.28 -23.79
N GLU A 482 2.25 -1.45 -23.42
CA GLU A 482 3.15 -2.47 -23.97
C GLU A 482 2.83 -3.88 -23.42
N LEU A 483 2.40 -3.99 -22.15
CA LEU A 483 2.15 -5.23 -21.42
C LEU A 483 0.78 -5.21 -20.68
N PRO A 484 -0.35 -5.30 -21.40
CA PRO A 484 -1.70 -5.15 -20.83
C PRO A 484 -2.23 -6.38 -20.08
N GLU A 485 -1.49 -7.49 -20.02
CA GLU A 485 -2.05 -8.79 -19.65
C GLU A 485 -2.21 -9.04 -18.14
N THR A 486 -1.48 -8.34 -17.26
CA THR A 486 -1.58 -8.62 -15.82
C THR A 486 -2.54 -7.66 -15.10
N THR A 487 -3.40 -8.25 -14.27
CA THR A 487 -4.30 -7.53 -13.36
C THR A 487 -3.53 -6.60 -12.42
N GLU A 488 -2.37 -7.02 -11.90
CA GLU A 488 -1.55 -6.19 -11.01
C GLU A 488 -1.01 -4.93 -11.70
N ASN A 489 -0.57 -5.01 -12.96
CA ASN A 489 -0.08 -3.83 -13.70
C ASN A 489 -1.18 -2.78 -13.86
N LYS A 490 -2.42 -3.22 -14.13
CA LYS A 490 -3.60 -2.34 -14.22
C LYS A 490 -3.95 -1.72 -12.87
N LEU A 491 -3.91 -2.50 -11.78
CA LEU A 491 -4.16 -1.99 -10.42
C LEU A 491 -3.10 -0.96 -10.00
N LEU A 492 -1.82 -1.21 -10.27
CA LEU A 492 -0.75 -0.27 -10.01
C LEU A 492 -0.95 1.04 -10.78
N LEU A 493 -1.26 0.96 -12.08
CA LEU A 493 -1.57 2.16 -12.88
C LEU A 493 -2.79 2.90 -12.33
N ALA A 494 -3.85 2.21 -11.93
CA ALA A 494 -5.02 2.83 -11.33
C ALA A 494 -4.69 3.54 -10.01
N ARG A 495 -3.83 2.96 -9.15
CA ARG A 495 -3.33 3.61 -7.92
C ARG A 495 -2.52 4.88 -8.23
N LEU A 496 -1.62 4.84 -9.21
CA LEU A 496 -0.84 6.00 -9.64
C LEU A 496 -1.72 7.11 -10.24
N LEU A 497 -2.71 6.74 -11.07
CA LEU A 497 -3.67 7.69 -11.63
C LEU A 497 -4.56 8.32 -10.56
N LEU A 498 -4.95 7.56 -9.53
CA LEU A 498 -5.67 8.08 -8.38
C LEU A 498 -4.81 9.09 -7.61
N ALA A 499 -3.54 8.76 -7.35
CA ALA A 499 -2.60 9.65 -6.63
C ALA A 499 -2.33 10.96 -7.40
N ASP A 500 -2.30 10.90 -8.73
CA ASP A 500 -2.12 12.06 -9.62
C ASP A 500 -3.42 12.88 -9.84
N GLY A 501 -4.54 12.47 -9.24
CA GLY A 501 -5.84 13.16 -9.36
C GLY A 501 -6.60 12.88 -10.66
N GLN A 502 -6.17 11.92 -11.47
CA GLN A 502 -6.80 11.55 -12.76
C GLN A 502 -7.89 10.49 -12.57
N TYR A 503 -8.93 10.84 -11.80
CA TYR A 503 -9.93 9.89 -11.34
C TYR A 503 -10.67 9.16 -12.46
N GLY A 504 -11.05 9.85 -13.54
CA GLY A 504 -11.78 9.25 -14.66
C GLY A 504 -11.02 8.10 -15.31
N ALA A 505 -9.75 8.36 -15.66
CA ALA A 505 -8.86 7.37 -16.23
C ALA A 505 -8.58 6.21 -15.25
N ALA A 506 -8.45 6.50 -13.94
CA ALA A 506 -8.28 5.46 -12.93
C ALA A 506 -9.49 4.49 -12.90
N ALA A 507 -10.72 5.00 -13.03
CA ALA A 507 -11.93 4.17 -13.03
C ALA A 507 -12.04 3.29 -14.29
N GLU A 508 -11.63 3.80 -15.45
CA GLU A 508 -11.60 3.02 -16.70
C GLU A 508 -10.63 1.84 -16.62
N VAL A 509 -9.50 2.01 -15.94
CA VAL A 509 -8.50 0.95 -15.75
C VAL A 509 -8.94 -0.05 -14.68
N ALA A 510 -9.48 0.40 -13.54
CA ALA A 510 -9.87 -0.47 -12.43
C ALA A 510 -11.22 -1.19 -12.65
N GLY A 511 -12.16 -0.57 -13.37
CA GLY A 511 -13.52 -1.08 -13.57
C GLY A 511 -13.59 -2.52 -14.11
N PRO A 512 -12.95 -2.83 -15.26
CA PRO A 512 -12.96 -4.17 -15.84
C PRO A 512 -12.32 -5.25 -14.95
N VAL A 513 -11.41 -4.84 -14.07
CA VAL A 513 -10.62 -5.72 -13.20
C VAL A 513 -11.36 -6.00 -11.88
N SER A 514 -12.21 -5.07 -11.43
CA SER A 514 -12.97 -5.18 -10.17
C SER A 514 -13.92 -6.38 -10.06
N GLY A 515 -14.29 -7.01 -11.18
CA GLY A 515 -15.18 -8.19 -11.21
C GLY A 515 -14.48 -9.52 -11.48
N GLN A 516 -13.17 -9.55 -11.72
CA GLN A 516 -12.45 -10.76 -12.10
C GLN A 516 -11.76 -11.39 -10.88
N GLY A 517 -12.19 -12.59 -10.48
CA GLY A 517 -11.37 -13.48 -9.65
C GLY A 517 -11.48 -13.33 -8.13
N GLY A 518 -12.54 -12.73 -7.58
CA GLY A 518 -12.81 -12.77 -6.13
C GLY A 518 -11.80 -12.02 -5.25
N LYS A 519 -10.94 -11.19 -5.85
CA LYS A 519 -9.96 -10.34 -5.16
C LYS A 519 -10.61 -9.02 -4.72
N PRO A 520 -10.86 -8.77 -3.41
CA PRO A 520 -11.54 -7.57 -2.93
C PRO A 520 -10.77 -6.27 -3.23
N GLU A 521 -9.44 -6.35 -3.41
CA GLU A 521 -8.54 -5.21 -3.59
C GLU A 521 -8.93 -4.36 -4.80
N ALA A 522 -9.26 -4.99 -5.93
CA ALA A 522 -9.65 -4.28 -7.15
C ALA A 522 -11.00 -3.54 -6.98
N GLY A 523 -11.94 -4.14 -6.25
CA GLY A 523 -13.22 -3.53 -5.91
C GLY A 523 -13.07 -2.37 -4.91
N LEU A 524 -12.20 -2.51 -3.91
CA LEU A 524 -11.90 -1.47 -2.93
C LEU A 524 -11.14 -0.29 -3.54
N LEU A 525 -10.21 -0.54 -4.47
CA LEU A 525 -9.55 0.52 -5.24
C LEU A 525 -10.58 1.29 -6.09
N LEU A 526 -11.51 0.59 -6.75
CA LEU A 526 -12.59 1.22 -7.52
C LEU A 526 -13.52 2.04 -6.61
N LEU A 527 -13.79 1.56 -5.39
CA LEU A 527 -14.57 2.30 -4.39
C LEU A 527 -13.90 3.63 -4.05
N ARG A 528 -12.58 3.65 -3.80
CA ARG A 528 -11.80 4.88 -3.54
C ARG A 528 -11.88 5.84 -4.72
N ILE A 529 -11.77 5.33 -5.95
CA ILE A 529 -11.87 6.14 -7.16
C ILE A 529 -13.27 6.77 -7.28
N TYR A 530 -14.34 6.02 -7.04
CA TYR A 530 -15.71 6.57 -7.10
C TYR A 530 -15.99 7.62 -6.03
N ARG A 531 -15.41 7.49 -4.84
CA ARG A 531 -15.47 8.51 -3.79
C ARG A 531 -14.75 9.79 -4.19
N ALA A 532 -13.53 9.67 -4.71
CA ALA A 532 -12.79 10.81 -5.22
C ALA A 532 -13.53 11.52 -6.39
N GLN A 533 -14.34 10.79 -7.16
CA GLN A 533 -15.22 11.34 -8.19
C GLN A 533 -16.56 11.90 -7.69
N GLY A 534 -16.93 11.70 -6.42
CA GLY A 534 -18.24 12.07 -5.87
C GLY A 534 -19.43 11.24 -6.39
N LYS A 535 -19.21 10.01 -6.90
CA LYS A 535 -20.27 9.14 -7.46
C LYS A 535 -21.00 8.31 -6.40
N SER A 536 -21.80 8.98 -5.56
CA SER A 536 -22.49 8.37 -4.41
C SER A 536 -23.41 7.17 -4.73
N GLY A 537 -24.03 7.13 -5.92
CA GLY A 537 -24.89 6.02 -6.35
C GLY A 537 -24.12 4.74 -6.69
N ALA A 538 -23.02 4.87 -7.45
CA ALA A 538 -22.15 3.75 -7.83
C ALA A 538 -21.38 3.21 -6.62
N GLU A 539 -20.99 4.11 -5.71
CA GLU A 539 -20.38 3.79 -4.42
C GLU A 539 -21.27 2.85 -3.60
N LYS A 540 -22.53 3.25 -3.32
CA LYS A 540 -23.45 2.45 -2.50
C LYS A 540 -23.70 1.04 -3.08
N ALA A 541 -23.85 0.95 -4.40
CA ALA A 541 -24.04 -0.33 -5.07
C ALA A 541 -22.80 -1.24 -4.94
N LEU A 542 -21.60 -0.67 -5.08
CA LEU A 542 -20.33 -1.40 -4.96
C LEU A 542 -20.07 -1.86 -3.51
N VAL A 543 -20.31 -1.00 -2.52
CA VAL A 543 -20.21 -1.36 -1.09
C VAL A 543 -21.15 -2.52 -0.75
N GLN A 544 -22.42 -2.42 -1.16
CA GLN A 544 -23.39 -3.50 -0.92
C GLN A 544 -22.97 -4.83 -1.54
N ARG A 545 -22.40 -4.79 -2.76
CA ARG A 545 -21.86 -5.98 -3.41
C ARG A 545 -20.68 -6.58 -2.64
N ILE A 546 -19.68 -5.78 -2.28
CA ILE A 546 -18.48 -6.24 -1.53
C ILE A 546 -18.89 -6.82 -0.17
N LEU A 547 -19.82 -6.16 0.53
CA LEU A 547 -20.30 -6.63 1.84
C LEU A 547 -21.12 -7.92 1.73
N THR A 548 -21.99 -8.06 0.73
CA THR A 548 -22.78 -9.29 0.54
C THR A 548 -21.92 -10.48 0.14
N GLU A 549 -20.92 -10.27 -0.73
CA GLU A 549 -19.98 -11.32 -1.16
C GLU A 549 -19.10 -11.81 0.02
N SER A 550 -18.72 -10.92 0.95
CA SER A 550 -17.85 -11.23 2.11
C SER A 550 -18.59 -11.65 3.40
N ALA A 551 -19.91 -11.45 3.51
CA ALA A 551 -20.65 -11.59 4.77
C ALA A 551 -20.78 -13.02 5.34
N HIS A 552 -20.38 -14.06 4.60
CA HIS A 552 -20.85 -15.44 4.84
C HIS A 552 -19.79 -16.43 5.35
N ASP A 553 -18.51 -16.04 5.46
CA ASP A 553 -17.42 -16.87 5.98
C ASP A 553 -16.33 -16.01 6.64
N GLN A 554 -15.76 -16.46 7.75
CA GLN A 554 -14.71 -15.73 8.47
C GLN A 554 -13.47 -15.47 7.61
N GLY A 555 -13.08 -16.40 6.73
CA GLY A 555 -11.91 -16.24 5.85
C GLY A 555 -12.10 -15.06 4.90
N LEU A 556 -13.24 -15.01 4.22
CA LEU A 556 -13.61 -13.91 3.32
C LEU A 556 -13.72 -12.56 4.05
N VAL A 557 -14.18 -12.56 5.30
CA VAL A 557 -14.18 -11.35 6.13
C VAL A 557 -12.75 -10.90 6.43
N LEU A 558 -11.86 -11.82 6.80
CA LEU A 558 -10.46 -11.49 7.09
C LEU A 558 -9.73 -10.95 5.85
N ASP A 559 -9.91 -11.59 4.69
CA ASP A 559 -9.33 -11.15 3.41
C ASP A 559 -9.84 -9.75 3.05
N LEU A 560 -11.13 -9.48 3.25
CA LEU A 560 -11.70 -8.14 3.06
C LEU A 560 -11.06 -7.11 4.01
N LEU A 561 -10.93 -7.43 5.29
CA LEU A 561 -10.32 -6.51 6.28
C LEU A 561 -8.85 -6.23 5.94
N GLN A 562 -8.09 -7.23 5.51
CA GLN A 562 -6.69 -7.04 5.07
C GLN A 562 -6.63 -6.13 3.84
N ALA A 563 -7.45 -6.39 2.84
CA ALA A 563 -7.52 -5.55 1.64
C ALA A 563 -7.96 -4.11 1.94
N MET A 564 -8.88 -3.92 2.90
CA MET A 564 -9.28 -2.59 3.38
C MET A 564 -8.12 -1.86 4.07
N ALA A 565 -7.30 -2.56 4.85
CA ALA A 565 -6.10 -2.01 5.47
C ALA A 565 -5.05 -1.61 4.44
N GLU A 566 -4.78 -2.46 3.45
CA GLU A 566 -3.84 -2.18 2.35
C GLU A 566 -4.27 -0.99 1.50
N GLU A 567 -5.57 -0.85 1.23
CA GLU A 567 -6.12 0.28 0.48
C GLU A 567 -6.32 1.55 1.34
N GLY A 568 -6.03 1.50 2.64
CA GLY A 568 -6.10 2.66 3.54
C GLY A 568 -7.53 3.14 3.85
N LEU A 569 -8.52 2.24 3.80
CA LEU A 569 -9.93 2.54 4.11
C LEU A 569 -10.19 2.42 5.62
N ILE A 570 -9.51 3.26 6.41
CA ILE A 570 -9.40 3.10 7.87
C ILE A 570 -10.74 3.18 8.62
N ALA A 571 -11.64 4.09 8.22
CA ALA A 571 -12.93 4.27 8.89
C ALA A 571 -13.86 3.06 8.70
N GLU A 572 -14.00 2.58 7.47
CA GLU A 572 -14.78 1.37 7.17
C GLU A 572 -14.15 0.12 7.78
N LEU A 573 -12.83 0.05 7.76
CA LEU A 573 -12.07 -1.01 8.40
C LEU A 573 -12.42 -1.09 9.89
N CYS A 574 -12.46 0.04 10.62
CA CYS A 574 -12.82 0.06 12.03
C CYS A 574 -14.23 -0.51 12.28
N GLU A 575 -15.23 -0.03 11.54
CA GLU A 575 -16.61 -0.49 11.69
C GLU A 575 -16.73 -2.00 11.40
N ARG A 576 -16.12 -2.45 10.30
CA ARG A 576 -16.23 -3.84 9.87
C ARG A 576 -15.42 -4.78 10.77
N ALA A 577 -14.23 -4.36 11.21
CA ALA A 577 -13.38 -5.12 12.12
C ALA A 577 -14.03 -5.29 13.50
N ASP A 578 -14.75 -4.28 13.99
CA ASP A 578 -15.55 -4.37 15.23
C ASP A 578 -16.66 -5.43 15.12
N LEU A 579 -17.44 -5.39 14.04
CA LEU A 579 -18.49 -6.38 13.78
C LEU A 579 -17.90 -7.79 13.68
N ALA A 580 -16.77 -7.92 12.96
CA ALA A 580 -16.06 -9.19 12.81
C ALA A 580 -15.47 -9.67 14.14
N GLY A 581 -14.93 -8.78 14.97
CA GLY A 581 -14.37 -9.10 16.29
C GLY A 581 -15.41 -9.60 17.28
N ARG A 582 -16.64 -9.05 17.22
CA ARG A 582 -17.78 -9.56 18.02
C ARG A 582 -18.24 -10.93 17.53
N GLN A 583 -18.21 -11.17 16.23
CA GLN A 583 -18.62 -12.43 15.62
C GLN A 583 -17.57 -13.54 15.81
N TYR A 584 -16.28 -13.19 15.80
CA TYR A 584 -15.14 -14.12 15.84
C TYR A 584 -14.10 -13.71 16.90
N PRO A 585 -14.45 -13.70 18.19
CA PRO A 585 -13.57 -13.18 19.27
C PRO A 585 -12.28 -13.99 19.49
N GLU A 586 -12.23 -15.23 19.00
CA GLU A 586 -11.04 -16.09 19.11
C GLU A 586 -9.97 -15.81 18.03
N SER A 587 -10.29 -15.04 16.99
CA SER A 587 -9.35 -14.74 15.91
C SER A 587 -8.39 -13.63 16.32
N VAL A 588 -7.13 -13.99 16.53
CA VAL A 588 -6.06 -13.02 16.84
C VAL A 588 -5.79 -12.09 15.66
N ALA A 589 -5.91 -12.60 14.43
CA ALA A 589 -5.72 -11.81 13.21
C ALA A 589 -6.76 -10.68 13.10
N ILE A 590 -8.05 -10.99 13.30
CA ILE A 590 -9.12 -9.98 13.26
C ILE A 590 -8.94 -8.96 14.39
N ARG A 591 -8.63 -9.41 15.61
CA ARG A 591 -8.40 -8.51 16.75
C ARG A 591 -7.20 -7.58 16.54
N SER A 592 -6.12 -8.11 15.96
CA SER A 592 -4.92 -7.33 15.65
C SER A 592 -5.20 -6.28 14.57
N LEU A 593 -5.94 -6.65 13.51
CA LEU A 593 -6.38 -5.71 12.48
C LEU A 593 -7.31 -4.63 13.06
N ALA A 594 -8.25 -5.00 13.92
CA ALA A 594 -9.12 -4.04 14.60
C ALA A 594 -8.31 -3.05 15.45
N ALA A 595 -7.32 -3.54 16.20
CA ALA A 595 -6.45 -2.72 17.04
C ALA A 595 -5.61 -1.74 16.19
N SER A 596 -4.95 -2.24 15.14
CA SER A 596 -4.19 -1.40 14.20
C SER A 596 -5.07 -0.40 13.44
N ALA A 597 -6.30 -0.77 13.10
CA ALA A 597 -7.25 0.13 12.45
C ALA A 597 -7.65 1.30 13.37
N ARG A 598 -7.95 1.01 14.64
CA ARG A 598 -8.27 2.03 15.65
C ARG A 598 -7.09 2.96 15.88
N GLU A 599 -5.88 2.43 15.96
CA GLU A 599 -4.64 3.22 16.05
C GLU A 599 -4.51 4.15 14.85
N ALA A 600 -4.65 3.65 13.62
CA ALA A 600 -4.61 4.45 12.40
C ALA A 600 -5.76 5.49 12.31
N ASN A 601 -6.90 5.22 12.96
CA ASN A 601 -8.03 6.16 13.03
C ASN A 601 -7.84 7.24 14.12
N GLY A 602 -6.75 7.20 14.89
CA GLY A 602 -6.50 8.09 16.02
C GLY A 602 -7.28 7.73 17.29
N GLU A 603 -7.92 6.56 17.34
CA GLU A 603 -8.68 6.07 18.49
C GLU A 603 -7.81 5.24 19.44
N VAL A 604 -6.92 5.95 20.13
CA VAL A 604 -5.85 5.38 20.95
C VAL A 604 -6.38 4.51 22.11
N GLY A 605 -7.38 5.00 22.84
CA GLY A 605 -7.96 4.28 23.99
C GLY A 605 -8.48 2.88 23.61
N PRO A 606 -9.42 2.78 22.65
CA PRO A 606 -9.89 1.49 22.14
C PRO A 606 -8.77 0.61 21.57
N ALA A 607 -7.79 1.18 20.87
CA ALA A 607 -6.64 0.43 20.36
C ALA A 607 -5.82 -0.21 21.50
N ILE A 608 -5.53 0.55 22.56
CA ILE A 608 -4.84 0.05 23.75
C ILE A 608 -5.63 -1.08 24.41
N GLU A 609 -6.95 -0.93 24.59
CA GLU A 609 -7.79 -1.98 25.18
C GLU A 609 -7.76 -3.29 24.38
N LEU A 610 -7.84 -3.19 23.05
CA LEU A 610 -7.76 -4.35 22.16
C LEU A 610 -6.40 -5.06 22.26
N TRP A 611 -5.30 -4.30 22.21
CA TRP A 611 -3.95 -4.84 22.35
C TRP A 611 -3.71 -5.45 23.73
N GLN A 612 -4.14 -4.79 24.80
CA GLN A 612 -4.09 -5.33 26.17
C GLN A 612 -4.86 -6.65 26.28
N GLY A 613 -6.04 -6.73 25.66
CA GLY A 613 -6.81 -7.96 25.58
C GLY A 613 -6.04 -9.09 24.88
N ILE A 614 -5.38 -8.80 23.76
CA ILE A 614 -4.59 -9.81 23.02
C ILE A 614 -3.42 -10.30 23.88
N VAL A 615 -2.66 -9.37 24.48
CA VAL A 615 -1.51 -9.70 25.34
C VAL A 615 -1.93 -10.50 26.58
N ARG A 616 -3.11 -10.21 27.15
CA ARG A 616 -3.65 -10.98 28.28
C ARG A 616 -4.03 -12.41 27.88
N ASP A 617 -4.70 -12.56 26.74
CA ASP A 617 -5.24 -13.86 26.31
C ASP A 617 -4.17 -14.75 25.65
N PHE A 618 -3.12 -14.12 25.09
CA PHE A 618 -2.00 -14.72 24.33
C PHE A 618 -0.66 -14.03 24.66
N PRO A 619 -0.13 -14.17 25.89
CA PRO A 619 1.10 -13.50 26.34
C PRO A 619 2.36 -13.92 25.57
N GLU A 620 2.35 -15.07 24.91
CA GLU A 620 3.42 -15.58 24.04
C GLU A 620 3.59 -14.78 22.73
N GLN A 621 2.64 -13.90 22.41
CA GLN A 621 2.65 -13.13 21.16
C GLN A 621 3.55 -11.90 21.26
N GLU A 622 4.84 -12.09 20.92
CA GLU A 622 5.87 -11.05 20.97
C GLU A 622 5.45 -9.75 20.27
N PHE A 623 4.86 -9.84 19.08
CA PHE A 623 4.43 -8.67 18.31
C PHE A 623 3.37 -7.83 19.02
N ALA A 624 2.36 -8.46 19.63
CA ALA A 624 1.32 -7.75 20.35
C ALA A 624 1.89 -7.02 21.59
N VAL A 625 2.85 -7.64 22.29
CA VAL A 625 3.54 -7.02 23.44
C VAL A 625 4.35 -5.81 22.99
N VAL A 626 5.12 -5.93 21.90
CA VAL A 626 5.94 -4.84 21.36
C VAL A 626 5.05 -3.69 20.88
N ARG A 627 4.00 -3.98 20.09
CA ARG A 627 3.06 -2.96 19.61
C ARG A 627 2.38 -2.22 20.75
N LEU A 628 1.90 -2.94 21.77
CA LEU A 628 1.30 -2.32 22.95
C LEU A 628 2.29 -1.42 23.69
N ALA A 629 3.53 -1.88 23.91
CA ALA A 629 4.55 -1.09 24.60
C ALA A 629 4.91 0.19 23.83
N HIS A 630 5.06 0.12 22.50
CA HIS A 630 5.26 1.28 21.64
C HIS A 630 4.07 2.24 21.69
N LEU A 631 2.85 1.72 21.55
CA LEU A 631 1.63 2.52 21.56
C LEU A 631 1.48 3.29 22.89
N LEU A 632 1.72 2.63 24.02
CA LEU A 632 1.71 3.26 25.35
C LEU A 632 2.80 4.33 25.48
N PHE A 633 4.01 4.07 24.95
CA PHE A 633 5.11 5.02 24.99
C PHE A 633 4.83 6.28 24.15
N HIS A 634 4.36 6.13 22.91
CA HIS A 634 4.04 7.26 22.02
C HIS A 634 2.90 8.14 22.52
N HIS A 635 2.11 7.66 23.47
CA HIS A 635 1.01 8.39 24.11
C HIS A 635 1.30 8.74 25.59
N GLY A 636 2.58 8.80 25.96
CA GLY A 636 3.00 9.34 27.26
C GLY A 636 2.73 8.44 28.48
N ARG A 637 2.23 7.21 28.30
CA ARG A 637 1.91 6.25 29.37
C ARG A 637 3.14 5.43 29.75
N PHE A 638 4.23 6.10 30.15
CA PHE A 638 5.56 5.49 30.34
C PHE A 638 5.59 4.36 31.38
N ALA A 639 4.93 4.53 32.52
CA ALA A 639 4.90 3.52 33.59
C ALA A 639 4.21 2.21 33.13
N GLU A 640 3.14 2.33 32.32
CA GLU A 640 2.47 1.17 31.74
C GLU A 640 3.29 0.55 30.61
N ALA A 641 3.90 1.38 29.75
CA ALA A 641 4.83 0.91 28.72
C ALA A 641 5.98 0.12 29.35
N ARG A 642 6.53 0.59 30.48
CA ARG A 642 7.56 -0.10 31.27
C ARG A 642 7.06 -1.45 31.77
N ALA A 643 5.89 -1.49 32.41
CA ALA A 643 5.32 -2.72 32.94
C ALA A 643 5.08 -3.78 31.86
N VAL A 644 4.68 -3.37 30.65
CA VAL A 644 4.53 -4.25 29.49
C VAL A 644 5.90 -4.71 28.97
N ALA A 645 6.87 -3.79 28.84
CA ALA A 645 8.20 -4.09 28.33
C ALA A 645 9.01 -5.01 29.28
N GLU A 646 8.83 -4.89 30.60
CA GLU A 646 9.49 -5.76 31.60
C GLU A 646 8.96 -7.19 31.60
N ARG A 647 7.72 -7.42 31.18
CA ARG A 647 7.14 -8.76 31.00
C ARG A 647 7.70 -9.50 29.78
N PHE A 648 8.34 -8.79 28.86
CA PHE A 648 8.96 -9.40 27.69
C PHE A 648 10.11 -10.33 28.15
N PRO A 649 10.15 -11.60 27.68
CA PRO A 649 11.11 -12.59 28.18
C PRO A 649 12.56 -12.08 28.10
N GLN A 650 13.29 -12.12 29.22
CA GLN A 650 14.66 -11.58 29.30
C GLN A 650 15.67 -12.30 28.39
N GLY A 651 15.37 -13.53 27.95
CA GLY A 651 16.22 -14.31 27.04
C GLY A 651 16.12 -13.92 25.57
N THR A 652 15.09 -13.16 25.18
CA THR A 652 14.85 -12.77 23.78
C THR A 652 15.42 -11.37 23.52
N LEU A 653 16.63 -11.30 22.97
CA LEU A 653 17.36 -10.06 22.65
C LEU A 653 16.78 -9.35 21.42
N ARG A 654 15.53 -8.88 21.49
CA ARG A 654 14.91 -8.09 20.42
C ARG A 654 15.45 -6.64 20.49
N PRO A 655 16.20 -6.13 19.49
CA PRO A 655 16.93 -4.86 19.64
C PRO A 655 16.03 -3.62 19.73
N ASP A 656 14.89 -3.62 19.03
CA ASP A 656 13.87 -2.58 19.11
C ASP A 656 13.27 -2.45 20.53
N MET A 657 13.09 -3.56 21.25
CA MET A 657 12.64 -3.57 22.64
C MET A 657 13.72 -3.02 23.58
N ILE A 658 15.00 -3.25 23.31
CA ILE A 658 16.12 -2.64 24.06
C ILE A 658 16.07 -1.12 23.86
N LEU A 659 15.93 -0.67 22.61
CA LEU A 659 15.80 0.75 22.29
C LEU A 659 14.60 1.39 22.99
N LEU A 660 13.43 0.75 22.93
CA LEU A 660 12.22 1.23 23.59
C LEU A 660 12.40 1.32 25.12
N LYS A 661 12.97 0.28 25.76
CA LYS A 661 13.25 0.31 27.21
C LYS A 661 14.20 1.44 27.59
N ALA A 662 15.24 1.67 26.79
CA ALA A 662 16.16 2.79 27.01
C ALA A 662 15.44 4.15 26.89
N ARG A 663 14.54 4.30 25.91
CA ARG A 663 13.70 5.50 25.75
C ARG A 663 12.67 5.69 26.87
N ILE A 664 12.06 4.62 27.38
CA ILE A 664 11.18 4.68 28.54
C ILE A 664 11.96 5.18 29.77
N LEU A 665 13.13 4.60 30.06
CA LEU A 665 13.98 5.05 31.17
C LEU A 665 14.42 6.51 31.01
N TRP A 666 14.69 6.95 29.79
CA TRP A 666 15.02 8.35 29.50
C TRP A 666 13.85 9.29 29.83
N ALA A 667 12.64 8.91 29.39
CA ALA A 667 11.42 9.67 29.62
C ALA A 667 11.02 9.72 31.11
N GLU A 668 11.33 8.66 31.88
CA GLU A 668 11.15 8.61 33.35
C GLU A 668 12.28 9.30 34.13
N HIS A 669 13.20 10.01 33.46
CA HIS A 669 14.34 10.71 34.04
C HIS A 669 15.42 9.81 34.69
N GLU A 670 15.43 8.51 34.39
CA GLU A 670 16.48 7.57 34.79
C GLU A 670 17.64 7.55 33.77
N TRP A 671 18.24 8.72 33.52
CA TRP A 671 19.17 8.96 32.39
C TRP A 671 20.40 8.05 32.37
N GLU A 672 21.03 7.83 33.53
CA GLU A 672 22.23 6.97 33.61
C GLU A 672 21.89 5.51 33.27
N LYS A 673 20.75 5.00 33.75
CA LYS A 673 20.28 3.63 33.44
C LYS A 673 19.86 3.50 31.98
N SER A 674 19.23 4.53 31.42
CA SER A 674 18.90 4.61 30.00
C SER A 674 20.16 4.45 29.14
N VAL A 675 21.20 5.24 29.42
CA VAL A 675 22.45 5.21 28.65
C VAL A 675 23.20 3.88 28.84
N ALA A 676 23.23 3.34 30.06
CA ALA A 676 23.86 2.05 30.36
C ALA A 676 23.18 0.88 29.64
N MET A 677 21.89 0.98 29.33
CA MET A 677 21.15 -0.07 28.62
C MET A 677 21.69 -0.30 27.19
N TYR A 678 22.24 0.73 26.54
CA TYR A 678 22.85 0.59 25.23
C TYR A 678 24.17 -0.20 25.29
N ASP A 679 24.93 -0.13 26.39
CA ASP A 679 26.28 -0.70 26.48
C ASP A 679 26.31 -2.21 26.24
N GLY A 680 25.32 -2.94 26.78
CA GLY A 680 25.23 -4.38 26.64
C GLY A 680 25.04 -4.85 25.18
N PHE A 681 24.39 -4.04 24.34
CA PHE A 681 24.15 -4.39 22.93
C PHE A 681 25.26 -3.89 21.98
N LEU A 682 25.99 -2.85 22.39
CA LEU A 682 27.09 -2.28 21.60
C LEU A 682 28.39 -3.11 21.69
N GLN A 683 28.48 -4.06 22.62
CA GLN A 683 29.65 -4.91 22.84
C GLN A 683 29.33 -6.41 22.71
N PRO A 684 30.12 -7.20 21.97
CA PRO A 684 31.22 -6.76 21.11
C PRO A 684 30.71 -5.97 19.88
N SER A 685 31.53 -5.07 19.36
CA SER A 685 31.18 -4.35 18.14
C SER A 685 31.15 -5.30 16.94
N VAL A 686 30.27 -5.03 15.96
CA VAL A 686 30.27 -5.78 14.69
C VAL A 686 31.62 -5.67 13.98
N ALA A 687 32.27 -4.51 14.06
CA ALA A 687 33.59 -4.29 13.47
C ALA A 687 34.66 -5.23 14.07
N ASP A 688 34.69 -5.39 15.40
CA ASP A 688 35.62 -6.32 16.06
C ASP A 688 35.29 -7.77 15.74
N SER A 689 34.00 -8.12 15.69
CA SER A 689 33.54 -9.48 15.38
C SER A 689 33.93 -9.89 13.95
N ILE A 690 33.73 -8.99 12.98
CA ILE A 690 34.15 -9.21 11.58
C ILE A 690 35.68 -9.27 11.48
N ALA A 691 36.43 -8.44 12.22
CA ALA A 691 37.89 -8.47 12.21
C ALA A 691 38.47 -9.79 12.81
N VAL A 692 37.82 -10.37 13.81
CA VAL A 692 38.16 -11.70 14.33
C VAL A 692 37.89 -12.76 13.27
N LEU A 693 36.69 -12.79 12.70
CA LEU A 693 36.30 -13.75 11.65
C LEU A 693 37.19 -13.65 10.40
N ALA A 694 37.58 -12.44 10.00
CA ALA A 694 38.45 -12.19 8.86
C ALA A 694 39.83 -12.81 9.06
N ARG A 695 40.38 -12.69 10.28
CA ARG A 695 41.66 -13.32 10.66
C ARG A 695 41.56 -14.84 10.67
N GLU A 696 40.49 -15.39 11.24
CA GLU A 696 40.26 -16.84 11.30
C GLU A 696 40.11 -17.46 9.90
N ARG A 697 39.35 -16.80 9.02
CA ARG A 697 39.09 -17.26 7.65
C ARG A 697 40.17 -16.83 6.65
N LYS A 698 41.21 -16.10 7.09
CA LYS A 698 42.31 -15.57 6.27
C LYS A 698 41.83 -14.71 5.09
N VAL A 699 40.77 -13.92 5.30
CA VAL A 699 40.23 -13.00 4.29
C VAL A 699 40.72 -11.58 4.60
N PRO A 700 41.52 -10.94 3.73
CA PRO A 700 42.06 -9.61 3.99
C PRO A 700 41.00 -8.52 3.88
N LEU A 701 40.78 -7.79 4.97
CA LEU A 701 39.91 -6.61 4.99
C LEU A 701 40.50 -5.47 4.13
N PRO A 702 39.64 -4.63 3.51
CA PRO A 702 40.08 -3.41 2.84
C PRO A 702 40.86 -2.51 3.80
N GLN A 703 41.87 -1.80 3.27
CA GLN A 703 42.51 -0.75 4.06
C GLN A 703 41.55 0.42 4.19
N PRO A 704 41.45 1.03 5.38
CA PRO A 704 40.65 2.22 5.54
C PRO A 704 41.26 3.36 4.73
N GLU A 705 40.42 4.14 4.07
CA GLU A 705 40.87 5.39 3.44
C GLU A 705 41.53 6.29 4.50
N GLU A 706 42.62 6.97 4.13
CA GLU A 706 43.21 7.93 5.04
C GLU A 706 42.16 9.00 5.37
N PRO A 707 41.93 9.30 6.66
CA PRO A 707 40.99 10.34 7.02
C PRO A 707 41.39 11.63 6.31
N GLY A 708 40.44 12.27 5.62
CA GLY A 708 40.66 13.55 5.00
C GLY A 708 41.10 14.59 6.03
N VAL A 709 41.66 15.71 5.56
CA VAL A 709 42.14 16.81 6.43
C VAL A 709 41.04 17.24 7.42
N TRP A 710 39.79 17.30 6.96
CA TRP A 710 38.62 17.61 7.79
C TRP A 710 38.35 16.57 8.89
N THR A 711 38.41 15.29 8.56
CA THR A 711 38.19 14.18 9.52
C THR A 711 39.26 14.19 10.63
N ARG A 712 40.51 14.54 10.29
CA ARG A 712 41.60 14.69 11.25
C ARG A 712 41.42 15.91 12.16
N LEU A 713 41.01 17.05 11.61
CA LEU A 713 40.77 18.29 12.35
C LEU A 713 39.56 18.18 13.30
N THR A 714 38.55 17.40 12.92
CA THR A 714 37.26 17.32 13.63
C THR A 714 37.11 16.11 14.55
N VAL A 715 38.13 15.24 14.61
CA VAL A 715 38.13 13.97 15.37
C VAL A 715 36.87 13.13 15.05
N ALA A 716 36.57 12.98 13.76
CA ALA A 716 35.45 12.16 13.30
C ALA A 716 35.81 10.66 13.23
N GLU A 717 34.77 9.82 13.11
CA GLU A 717 34.71 8.35 13.31
C GLU A 717 35.98 7.52 13.00
N SER A 718 36.15 6.43 13.76
CA SER A 718 37.31 5.55 13.64
C SER A 718 37.45 4.95 12.24
N ALA A 719 38.68 4.91 11.73
CA ALA A 719 39.04 4.35 10.42
C ALA A 719 38.54 2.90 10.20
N ARG A 720 38.32 2.11 11.25
CA ARG A 720 37.77 0.74 11.10
C ARG A 720 36.27 0.72 10.81
N GLN A 721 35.53 1.69 11.34
CA GLN A 721 34.07 1.76 11.15
C GLN A 721 33.73 2.06 9.69
N THR A 722 34.49 2.94 9.03
CA THR A 722 34.29 3.28 7.61
C THR A 722 34.43 2.09 6.68
N VAL A 723 35.35 1.15 6.97
CA VAL A 723 35.50 -0.09 6.20
C VAL A 723 34.27 -0.98 6.34
N ILE A 724 33.73 -1.12 7.54
CA ILE A 724 32.53 -1.95 7.80
C ILE A 724 31.29 -1.30 7.18
N ASP A 725 31.14 0.02 7.33
CA ASP A 725 30.03 0.76 6.73
C ASP A 725 29.99 0.55 5.22
N GLY A 726 31.16 0.57 4.55
CA GLY A 726 31.29 0.24 3.13
C GLY A 726 30.83 -1.18 2.80
N LEU A 727 31.24 -2.19 3.58
CA LEU A 727 30.84 -3.59 3.39
C LEU A 727 29.33 -3.83 3.59
N MET A 728 28.65 -2.97 4.35
CA MET A 728 27.22 -3.09 4.64
C MET A 728 26.33 -2.38 3.62
N THR A 729 26.90 -1.69 2.64
CA THR A 729 26.13 -1.03 1.56
C THR A 729 25.49 -2.04 0.60
N PRO A 730 24.37 -1.70 -0.05
CA PRO A 730 23.81 -2.51 -1.13
C PRO A 730 24.81 -2.77 -2.27
N THR A 731 25.60 -1.75 -2.63
CA THR A 731 26.61 -1.85 -3.71
C THR A 731 27.69 -2.89 -3.41
N ALA A 732 28.14 -2.99 -2.15
CA ALA A 732 29.09 -4.02 -1.73
C ALA A 732 28.52 -5.43 -1.90
N VAL A 733 27.25 -5.67 -1.55
CA VAL A 733 26.58 -6.98 -1.72
C VAL A 733 26.46 -7.36 -3.19
N LEU A 734 26.32 -6.38 -4.09
CA LEU A 734 26.19 -6.57 -5.52
C LEU A 734 27.53 -6.75 -6.26
N GLU A 735 28.65 -6.45 -5.59
CA GLU A 735 29.98 -6.47 -6.20
C GLU A 735 30.34 -7.90 -6.68
N PRO A 736 30.68 -8.08 -7.97
CA PRO A 736 31.07 -9.37 -8.50
C PRO A 736 32.50 -9.73 -8.08
N GLY A 737 32.77 -11.03 -7.90
CA GLY A 737 34.12 -11.56 -7.68
C GLY A 737 34.25 -12.36 -6.38
N GLU A 738 35.22 -13.28 -6.36
CA GLU A 738 35.40 -14.21 -5.24
C GLU A 738 35.77 -13.49 -3.93
N ARG A 739 36.59 -12.44 -4.01
CA ARG A 739 36.99 -11.65 -2.84
C ARG A 739 35.79 -10.92 -2.21
N ALA A 740 34.99 -10.24 -3.03
CA ALA A 740 33.79 -9.55 -2.58
C ALA A 740 32.78 -10.56 -1.99
N MET A 741 32.57 -11.70 -2.65
CA MET A 741 31.67 -12.74 -2.14
C MET A 741 32.16 -13.35 -0.81
N ALA A 742 33.47 -13.55 -0.63
CA ALA A 742 34.04 -14.00 0.64
C ALA A 742 33.83 -12.98 1.77
N LEU A 743 34.00 -11.69 1.48
CA LEU A 743 33.74 -10.60 2.44
C LEU A 743 32.24 -10.51 2.78
N ASN A 744 31.36 -10.55 1.78
CA ASN A 744 29.91 -10.47 2.00
C ASN A 744 29.35 -11.67 2.76
N ARG A 745 29.84 -12.90 2.49
CA ARG A 745 29.46 -14.10 3.27
C ARG A 745 29.85 -14.01 4.75
N MET A 746 30.81 -13.17 5.08
CA MET A 746 31.22 -12.89 6.46
C MET A 746 30.44 -11.71 7.06
N ALA A 747 30.19 -10.65 6.28
CA ALA A 747 29.56 -9.42 6.76
C ALA A 747 28.02 -9.51 6.86
N VAL A 748 27.34 -10.09 5.86
CA VAL A 748 25.88 -10.13 5.78
C VAL A 748 25.21 -10.73 7.03
N PRO A 749 25.71 -11.81 7.66
CA PRO A 749 25.13 -12.32 8.91
C PRO A 749 25.09 -11.33 10.09
N PHE A 750 25.89 -10.26 10.03
CA PHE A 750 25.92 -9.19 11.04
C PHE A 750 25.14 -7.93 10.61
N TYR A 751 24.48 -7.95 9.45
CA TYR A 751 23.84 -6.74 8.90
C TYR A 751 22.80 -6.12 9.83
N ALA A 752 21.89 -6.93 10.39
CA ALA A 752 20.85 -6.45 11.28
C ALA A 752 21.45 -5.88 12.57
N GLN A 753 22.39 -6.61 13.17
CA GLN A 753 23.11 -6.15 14.35
C GLN A 753 23.86 -4.84 14.08
N TYR A 754 24.48 -4.69 12.91
CA TYR A 754 25.16 -3.46 12.49
C TYR A 754 24.21 -2.27 12.43
N ARG A 755 23.05 -2.41 11.75
CA ARG A 755 22.06 -1.32 11.65
C ARG A 755 21.57 -0.89 13.02
N TRP A 756 21.25 -1.85 13.89
CA TRP A 756 20.87 -1.57 15.27
C TRP A 756 22.00 -0.91 16.08
N GLN A 757 23.22 -1.45 16.03
CA GLN A 757 24.36 -0.85 16.75
C GLN A 757 24.65 0.57 16.28
N LYS A 758 24.52 0.86 14.97
CA LYS A 758 24.69 2.21 14.42
C LYS A 758 23.64 3.17 15.01
N GLN A 759 22.37 2.77 15.02
CA GLN A 759 21.29 3.58 15.60
C GLN A 759 21.47 3.79 17.10
N LEU A 760 21.67 2.71 17.86
CA LEU A 760 21.82 2.75 19.32
C LEU A 760 23.07 3.55 19.73
N ALA A 761 24.19 3.42 19.02
CA ALA A 761 25.41 4.18 19.30
C ALA A 761 25.20 5.67 19.08
N LEU A 762 24.50 6.06 18.02
CA LEU A 762 24.23 7.45 17.73
C LEU A 762 23.24 8.06 18.74
N GLU A 763 22.16 7.36 19.09
CA GLU A 763 21.20 7.80 20.13
C GLU A 763 21.87 7.89 21.51
N LYS A 764 22.70 6.90 21.87
CA LYS A 764 23.53 6.93 23.08
C LYS A 764 24.42 8.17 23.10
N THR A 765 25.12 8.46 22.00
CA THR A 765 26.03 9.61 21.90
C THR A 765 25.27 10.94 22.05
N ALA A 766 24.11 11.07 21.40
CA ALA A 766 23.25 12.24 21.52
C ALA A 766 22.81 12.46 22.98
N ARG A 767 22.34 11.40 23.65
CA ARG A 767 21.88 11.45 25.04
C ARG A 767 23.01 11.68 26.04
N GLN A 768 24.19 11.10 25.82
CA GLN A 768 25.37 11.37 26.63
C GLN A 768 25.81 12.83 26.51
N ALA A 769 25.75 13.42 25.31
CA ALA A 769 26.01 14.84 25.12
C ALA A 769 25.01 15.71 25.91
N VAL A 770 23.73 15.32 25.98
CA VAL A 770 22.74 15.99 26.85
C VAL A 770 23.12 15.89 28.34
N ILE A 771 23.47 14.71 28.83
CA ILE A 771 23.89 14.51 30.24
C ILE A 771 25.14 15.36 30.56
N ARG A 772 26.10 15.44 29.63
CA ARG A 772 27.31 16.26 29.74
C ARG A 772 27.08 17.75 29.51
N ARG A 773 25.84 18.16 29.19
CA ARG A 773 25.45 19.54 28.86
C ARG A 773 26.14 20.11 27.62
N GLU A 774 26.56 19.24 26.72
CA GLU A 774 27.14 19.55 25.40
C GLU A 774 26.01 19.77 24.37
N TYR A 775 25.11 20.73 24.63
CA TYR A 775 23.85 20.87 23.88
C TYR A 775 24.03 21.15 22.38
N LEU A 776 25.12 21.82 21.97
CA LEU A 776 25.40 22.08 20.56
C LEU A 776 25.70 20.76 19.82
N ALA A 777 26.55 19.92 20.40
CA ALA A 777 26.83 18.59 19.86
C ALA A 777 25.58 17.70 19.92
N ALA A 778 24.84 17.72 21.03
CA ALA A 778 23.59 16.99 21.16
C ALA A 778 22.60 17.36 20.05
N ALA A 779 22.38 18.65 19.78
CA ALA A 779 21.50 19.09 18.69
C ALA A 779 21.96 18.55 17.33
N ASN A 780 23.26 18.57 17.05
CA ASN A 780 23.81 18.02 15.81
C ASN A 780 23.62 16.49 15.71
N TYR A 781 23.80 15.75 16.81
CA TYR A 781 23.54 14.30 16.84
C TYR A 781 22.06 13.96 16.67
N PHE A 782 21.15 14.68 17.34
CA PHE A 782 19.70 14.50 17.15
C PHE A 782 19.26 14.85 15.73
N LYS A 783 19.82 15.90 15.12
CA LYS A 783 19.61 16.20 13.69
C LYS A 783 20.05 15.05 12.80
N LYS A 784 21.24 14.48 13.05
CA LYS A 784 21.73 13.30 12.29
C LYS A 784 20.77 12.12 12.44
N LEU A 785 20.26 11.87 13.66
CA LEU A 785 19.24 10.83 13.90
C LEU A 785 17.93 11.12 13.16
N LEU A 786 17.40 12.33 13.25
CA LEU A 786 16.11 12.68 12.63
C LEU A 786 16.17 12.73 11.10
N ARG A 787 17.35 12.87 10.49
CA ARG A 787 17.52 12.66 9.04
C ARG A 787 17.28 11.20 8.63
N GLU A 788 17.73 10.25 9.44
CA GLU A 788 17.52 8.81 9.21
C GLU A 788 16.15 8.33 9.74
N TYR A 789 15.66 8.93 10.82
CA TYR A 789 14.45 8.54 11.55
C TYR A 789 13.50 9.73 11.80
N PRO A 790 12.95 10.36 10.74
CA PRO A 790 12.22 11.63 10.86
C PRO A 790 10.90 11.52 11.62
N ALA A 791 10.30 10.33 11.71
CA ALA A 791 9.01 10.09 12.36
C ALA A 791 9.11 9.81 13.87
N GLU A 792 10.33 9.81 14.45
CA GLU A 792 10.55 9.44 15.84
C GLU A 792 10.23 10.58 16.80
N ALA A 793 8.98 10.63 17.27
CA ALA A 793 8.46 11.71 18.10
C ALA A 793 9.26 11.95 19.40
N SER A 794 9.84 10.89 20.00
CA SER A 794 10.67 11.05 21.19
C SER A 794 11.96 11.84 20.93
N LEU A 795 12.59 11.62 19.76
CA LEU A 795 13.80 12.32 19.34
C LEU A 795 13.48 13.77 18.94
N GLN A 796 12.34 13.98 18.28
CA GLN A 796 11.82 15.32 17.98
C GLN A 796 11.57 16.11 19.27
N PHE A 797 10.98 15.48 20.30
CA PHE A 797 10.70 16.12 21.58
C PHE A 797 12.00 16.50 22.33
N ASP A 798 12.99 15.60 22.34
CA ASP A 798 14.31 15.87 22.91
C ASP A 798 15.01 17.05 22.19
N LEU A 799 14.98 17.07 20.85
CA LEU A 799 15.56 18.17 20.05
C LEU A 799 14.81 19.50 20.25
N ALA A 800 13.47 19.47 20.33
CA ALA A 800 12.66 20.65 20.61
C ALA A 800 13.03 21.27 21.97
N GLY A 801 13.28 20.43 22.98
CA GLY A 801 13.81 20.85 24.27
C GLY A 801 15.16 21.57 24.15
N ILE A 802 16.05 21.11 23.27
CA ILE A 802 17.35 21.76 23.02
C ILE A 802 17.16 23.08 22.26
N TYR A 803 16.27 23.15 21.27
CA TYR A 803 15.95 24.41 20.57
C TYR A 803 15.33 25.45 21.49
N SER A 804 14.48 25.04 22.42
CA SER A 804 13.95 25.91 23.48
C SER A 804 15.10 26.54 24.29
N ARG A 805 16.17 25.76 24.58
CA ARG A 805 17.36 26.28 25.27
C ARG A 805 18.12 27.32 24.44
N PHE A 806 18.22 27.12 23.13
CA PHE A 806 18.84 28.07 22.21
C PHE A 806 17.97 29.29 21.88
N GLY A 807 16.70 29.32 22.32
CA GLY A 807 15.76 30.38 21.95
C GLY A 807 15.29 30.30 20.50
N GLN A 808 15.46 29.15 19.86
CA GLN A 808 15.06 28.89 18.48
C GLN A 808 13.57 28.51 18.41
N LEU A 809 12.70 29.46 18.78
CA LEU A 809 11.27 29.22 19.02
C LEU A 809 10.52 28.73 17.78
N GLY A 810 10.90 29.17 16.59
CA GLY A 810 10.31 28.69 15.33
C GLY A 810 10.62 27.22 15.04
N HIS A 811 11.88 26.80 15.29
CA HIS A 811 12.30 25.40 15.12
C HIS A 811 11.70 24.49 16.19
N GLU A 812 11.62 24.97 17.44
CA GLU A 812 10.91 24.28 18.53
C GLU A 812 9.44 24.05 18.16
N ALA A 813 8.75 25.09 17.68
CA ALA A 813 7.34 25.01 17.31
C ALA A 813 7.08 24.05 16.15
N ALA A 814 7.96 24.06 15.12
CA ALA A 814 7.86 23.15 13.99
C ALA A 814 7.90 21.68 14.44
N LEU A 815 8.85 21.33 15.33
CA LEU A 815 8.94 19.97 15.87
C LEU A 815 7.71 19.58 16.69
N TYR A 816 7.12 20.49 17.47
CA TYR A 816 5.87 20.20 18.19
C TYR A 816 4.69 19.98 17.25
N GLU A 817 4.62 20.71 16.13
CA GLU A 817 3.61 20.48 15.10
C GLU A 817 3.81 19.14 14.39
N ASP A 818 5.05 18.75 14.12
CA ASP A 818 5.38 17.44 13.54
C ASP A 818 4.98 16.29 14.48
N ILE A 819 5.29 16.40 15.78
CA ILE A 819 4.88 15.42 16.81
C ILE A 819 3.35 15.30 16.84
N ARG A 820 2.64 16.44 16.81
CA ARG A 820 1.17 16.46 16.82
C ARG A 820 0.59 15.86 15.54
N ALA A 821 1.15 16.19 14.39
CA ALA A 821 0.72 15.64 13.10
C ALA A 821 0.91 14.11 13.06
N ALA A 822 1.91 13.59 13.76
CA ALA A 822 2.13 12.16 13.95
C ALA A 822 1.28 11.53 15.07
N GLY A 823 0.45 12.31 15.78
CA GLY A 823 -0.39 11.84 16.89
C GLY A 823 0.37 11.52 18.19
N GLY A 824 1.63 11.96 18.31
CA GLY A 824 2.42 11.73 19.52
C GLY A 824 1.95 12.58 20.69
N GLU A 825 1.78 11.97 21.86
CA GLU A 825 1.49 12.66 23.12
C GLU A 825 2.62 12.41 24.13
N PHE A 826 3.12 13.48 24.73
CA PHE A 826 4.15 13.41 25.78
C PHE A 826 3.70 14.25 26.98
N PRO A 827 3.98 13.81 28.22
CA PRO A 827 3.73 14.63 29.41
C PRO A 827 4.47 15.97 29.27
N GLY A 828 3.73 17.07 29.41
CA GLY A 828 4.29 18.41 29.27
C GLY A 828 4.29 18.99 27.85
N LEU A 829 3.87 18.23 26.82
CA LEU A 829 3.88 18.68 25.41
C LEU A 829 2.88 19.81 25.16
N THR A 830 1.64 19.66 25.64
CA THR A 830 0.60 20.68 25.50
C THR A 830 1.04 21.98 26.17
N GLU A 831 1.55 21.89 27.41
CA GLU A 831 2.08 23.06 28.11
C GLU A 831 3.31 23.64 27.39
N ALA A 832 4.15 22.82 26.77
CA ALA A 832 5.30 23.30 26.00
C ALA A 832 4.88 24.08 24.75
N ARG A 833 3.83 23.62 24.05
CA ARG A 833 3.25 24.30 22.90
C ARG A 833 2.62 25.64 23.28
N GLU A 834 1.75 25.66 24.30
CA GLU A 834 1.14 26.89 24.80
C GLU A 834 2.20 27.91 25.21
N ARG A 835 3.27 27.47 25.89
CA ARG A 835 4.40 28.35 26.25
C ARG A 835 5.15 28.86 25.04
N ASN A 836 5.41 28.01 24.05
CA ASN A 836 6.06 28.44 22.81
C ASN A 836 5.18 29.46 22.04
N GLU A 837 3.87 29.27 21.98
CA GLU A 837 2.92 30.23 21.41
C GLU A 837 2.98 31.58 22.12
N LEU A 838 2.96 31.59 23.47
CA LEU A 838 3.14 32.81 24.26
C LEU A 838 4.49 33.48 23.98
N LYS A 839 5.57 32.70 23.84
CA LYS A 839 6.90 33.24 23.51
C LYS A 839 6.94 33.84 22.10
N ARG A 840 6.13 33.38 21.15
CA ARG A 840 6.08 33.90 19.76
C ARG A 840 5.10 35.06 19.54
N GLN A 841 4.35 35.48 20.56
CA GLN A 841 3.46 36.64 20.46
C GLN A 841 4.22 37.92 20.09
N PRO A 842 3.56 38.91 19.44
CA PRO A 842 4.17 40.19 19.13
C PRO A 842 4.77 40.84 20.38
N ARG A 843 6.02 41.27 20.29
CA ARG A 843 6.74 41.93 21.39
C ARG A 843 7.02 43.37 21.01
N VAL A 844 6.70 44.28 21.93
CA VAL A 844 7.07 45.69 21.83
C VAL A 844 8.18 45.95 22.84
N ALA A 845 9.32 46.44 22.36
CA ALA A 845 10.43 46.87 23.19
C ALA A 845 10.60 48.38 23.06
N LEU A 846 10.82 49.06 24.18
CA LEU A 846 11.22 50.47 24.23
C LEU A 846 12.67 50.54 24.70
N GLY A 847 13.50 51.26 23.97
CA GLY A 847 14.92 51.38 24.26
C GLY A 847 15.36 52.83 24.33
N TYR A 848 16.25 53.11 25.28
CA TYR A 848 17.06 54.32 25.31
C TYR A 848 18.52 53.90 25.30
N GLY A 849 19.33 54.55 24.48
CA GLY A 849 20.77 54.31 24.46
C GLY A 849 21.59 55.58 24.39
N TYR A 850 22.82 55.47 24.86
CA TYR A 850 23.80 56.53 24.89
C TYR A 850 25.17 55.95 24.56
N LEU A 851 25.84 56.56 23.59
CA LEU A 851 27.19 56.25 23.15
C LEU A 851 28.00 57.54 23.16
N ARG A 852 29.20 57.49 23.74
CA ARG A 852 30.18 58.58 23.70
C ARG A 852 31.51 58.00 23.26
N GLU A 853 31.96 58.40 22.09
CA GLU A 853 33.27 58.04 21.55
C GLU A 853 34.12 59.30 21.38
N GLU A 854 35.33 59.27 21.93
CA GLU A 854 36.31 60.35 21.87
C GLU A 854 37.69 59.74 21.63
N GLY A 855 38.35 60.10 20.53
CA GLY A 855 39.70 59.61 20.23
C GLY A 855 40.09 59.74 18.77
N ARG A 856 41.15 59.02 18.37
CA ARG A 856 41.67 58.93 16.99
C ARG A 856 41.83 60.31 16.31
N GLU A 857 42.42 61.24 17.05
CA GLU A 857 42.69 62.62 16.59
C GLU A 857 41.45 63.39 16.09
N GLY A 858 40.26 63.06 16.59
CA GLY A 858 39.00 63.71 16.20
C GLY A 858 38.27 63.04 15.05
N TYR A 859 38.87 62.05 14.38
CA TYR A 859 38.22 61.24 13.34
C TYR A 859 37.24 60.21 13.91
N LYS A 860 37.23 60.04 15.24
CA LYS A 860 36.22 59.29 15.98
C LYS A 860 35.79 60.08 17.21
N ALA A 861 34.79 60.93 17.02
CA ALA A 861 34.38 61.96 17.97
C ALA A 861 32.87 62.23 17.86
N ILE A 862 32.06 61.46 18.59
CA ILE A 862 30.61 61.61 18.58
C ILE A 862 29.98 61.25 19.92
N ARG A 863 28.93 61.99 20.28
CA ARG A 863 27.94 61.63 21.30
C ARG A 863 26.64 61.31 20.59
N LYS A 864 26.20 60.07 20.67
CA LYS A 864 24.96 59.59 20.08
C LYS A 864 24.02 59.16 21.20
N SER A 865 22.80 59.67 21.21
CA SER A 865 21.72 59.12 22.02
C SER A 865 20.54 58.77 21.15
N TRP A 866 19.79 57.75 21.54
CA TRP A 866 18.60 57.35 20.81
C TRP A 866 17.48 56.92 21.74
N GLU A 867 16.26 57.21 21.32
CA GLU A 867 15.02 56.72 21.92
C GLU A 867 14.27 55.96 20.82
N GLY A 868 13.90 54.71 21.05
CA GLY A 868 13.30 53.89 20.02
C GLY A 868 12.28 52.89 20.51
N ALA A 869 11.39 52.51 19.60
CA ALA A 869 10.43 51.44 19.76
C ALA A 869 10.71 50.36 18.70
N SER A 870 10.78 49.10 19.14
CA SER A 870 10.93 47.94 18.27
C SER A 870 9.70 47.05 18.41
N LEU A 871 9.09 46.67 17.29
CA LEU A 871 8.03 45.67 17.23
C LEU A 871 8.59 44.42 16.56
N GLN A 872 8.61 43.31 17.28
CA GLN A 872 9.00 42.00 16.75
C GLN A 872 7.78 41.09 16.67
N TYR A 873 7.61 40.42 15.54
CA TYR A 873 6.46 39.54 15.29
C TYR A 873 6.83 38.42 14.31
N SER A 874 6.35 37.20 14.59
CA SER A 874 6.55 36.03 13.73
C SER A 874 5.23 35.65 13.04
N PRO A 875 4.94 36.15 11.81
CA PRO A 875 3.66 35.93 11.14
C PRO A 875 3.38 34.47 10.79
N TYR A 876 4.44 33.70 10.50
CA TYR A 876 4.40 32.29 10.16
C TYR A 876 5.51 31.55 10.90
N LEU A 877 5.42 30.21 10.99
CA LEU A 877 6.51 29.39 11.53
C LEU A 877 7.78 29.61 10.72
N GLN A 878 8.91 29.89 11.40
CA GLN A 878 10.22 30.15 10.78
C GLN A 878 10.33 31.45 9.96
N HIS A 879 9.38 32.37 10.14
CA HIS A 879 9.40 33.71 9.57
C HIS A 879 9.33 34.75 10.67
N ASP A 880 10.28 35.68 10.69
CA ASP A 880 10.37 36.75 11.68
C ASP A 880 10.37 38.11 10.98
N VAL A 881 9.59 39.05 11.50
CA VAL A 881 9.52 40.45 11.07
C VAL A 881 9.87 41.33 12.26
N ALA A 882 10.74 42.30 12.06
CA ALA A 882 10.97 43.37 13.03
C ALA A 882 10.80 44.74 12.39
N VAL A 883 10.18 45.65 13.13
CA VAL A 883 10.03 47.06 12.77
C VAL A 883 10.66 47.90 13.85
N ASP A 884 11.72 48.61 13.50
CA ASP A 884 12.49 49.46 14.40
C ASP A 884 12.28 50.91 14.04
N LEU A 885 11.82 51.70 15.01
CA LEU A 885 11.66 53.14 14.92
C LEU A 885 12.54 53.78 15.99
N ALA A 886 13.43 54.68 15.62
CA ALA A 886 14.30 55.37 16.56
C ALA A 886 14.42 56.85 16.22
N ARG A 887 14.39 57.69 17.25
CA ARG A 887 14.84 59.07 17.18
C ARG A 887 16.28 59.14 17.66
N LEU A 888 17.12 59.80 16.89
CA LEU A 888 18.56 59.87 17.06
C LEU A 888 18.96 61.32 17.34
N ASP A 889 19.90 61.50 18.26
CA ASP A 889 20.48 62.79 18.61
C ASP A 889 22.00 62.64 18.61
N TYR A 890 22.64 63.23 17.61
CA TYR A 890 24.07 63.24 17.39
C TYR A 890 24.64 64.60 17.80
N GLN A 891 25.68 64.59 18.62
CA GLN A 891 26.36 65.78 19.14
C GLN A 891 27.87 65.61 19.09
N ASP A 892 28.58 66.71 18.95
CA ASP A 892 30.03 66.74 19.14
C ASP A 892 30.35 66.49 20.64
N PRO A 893 31.35 65.65 20.98
CA PRO A 893 32.02 65.64 22.28
C PRO A 893 32.17 67.00 22.98
N GLY A 894 32.56 68.04 22.22
CA GLY A 894 32.74 69.40 22.72
C GLY A 894 31.44 70.19 22.93
N GLY A 895 30.30 69.67 22.46
CA GLY A 895 28.97 70.29 22.59
C GLY A 895 28.69 71.46 21.63
N THR A 896 29.52 71.65 20.61
CA THR A 896 29.50 72.77 19.66
C THR A 896 28.48 72.62 18.52
N GLY A 897 28.16 71.37 18.13
CA GLY A 897 27.25 71.04 17.03
C GLY A 897 26.28 69.92 17.38
N LYS A 898 25.13 69.88 16.69
CA LYS A 898 24.05 68.91 16.93
C LYS A 898 23.25 68.60 15.65
N ILE A 899 23.04 67.31 15.37
CA ILE A 899 22.19 66.80 14.29
C ILE A 899 21.19 65.82 14.90
N ARG A 900 19.91 65.99 14.58
CA ARG A 900 18.87 65.03 14.96
C ARG A 900 18.41 64.24 13.75
N GLY A 901 17.94 63.03 13.98
CA GLY A 901 17.38 62.20 12.93
C GLY A 901 16.27 61.28 13.41
N ASN A 902 15.48 60.78 12.46
CA ASN A 902 14.53 59.71 12.67
C ASN A 902 14.91 58.54 11.76
N ARG A 903 15.08 57.36 12.35
CA ARG A 903 15.39 56.12 11.65
C ARG A 903 14.18 55.19 11.71
N ALA A 904 13.80 54.67 10.56
CA ALA A 904 12.82 53.60 10.45
C ALA A 904 13.45 52.46 9.66
N PHE A 905 13.37 51.25 10.18
CA PHE A 905 13.92 50.06 9.54
C PHE A 905 12.96 48.89 9.69
N VAL A 906 12.75 48.16 8.61
CA VAL A 906 11.96 46.93 8.61
C VAL A 906 12.87 45.81 8.18
N SER A 907 12.94 44.75 8.98
CA SER A 907 13.68 43.53 8.66
C SER A 907 12.76 42.33 8.61
N TYR A 908 13.13 41.38 7.76
CA TYR A 908 12.45 40.13 7.55
C TYR A 908 13.46 39.00 7.44
N ALA A 909 13.25 37.95 8.22
CA ALA A 909 14.06 36.73 8.20
C ALA A 909 13.17 35.53 7.88
N ALA A 910 13.64 34.66 6.99
CA ALA A 910 12.93 33.45 6.58
C ALA A 910 13.90 32.28 6.49
N ASN A 911 13.64 31.20 7.23
CA ASN A 911 14.31 29.92 6.97
C ASN A 911 13.62 29.23 5.81
N ILE A 912 14.35 29.05 4.70
CA ILE A 912 13.82 28.36 3.52
C ILE A 912 13.82 26.84 3.74
N ASN A 913 14.82 26.35 4.45
CA ASN A 913 14.96 24.97 4.92
C ASN A 913 15.94 24.91 6.10
N GLU A 914 16.27 23.72 6.60
CA GLU A 914 17.24 23.55 7.71
C GLU A 914 18.68 24.00 7.40
N GLN A 915 18.99 24.27 6.12
CA GLN A 915 20.33 24.61 5.66
C GLN A 915 20.46 26.07 5.22
N LEU A 916 19.38 26.79 4.99
CA LEU A 916 19.40 28.13 4.39
C LEU A 916 18.47 29.10 5.12
N LEU A 917 19.07 30.12 5.71
CA LEU A 917 18.40 31.28 6.30
C LEU A 917 18.65 32.50 5.41
N LEU A 918 17.58 33.19 5.02
CA LEU A 918 17.64 34.46 4.32
C LEU A 918 17.16 35.58 5.23
N ARG A 919 17.89 36.69 5.25
CA ARG A 919 17.50 37.93 5.92
C ARG A 919 17.55 39.08 4.93
N GLY A 920 16.54 39.94 4.99
CA GLY A 920 16.46 41.14 4.19
C GLY A 920 15.80 42.25 4.96
N GLY A 921 16.33 43.45 4.87
CA GLY A 921 15.81 44.62 5.53
C GLY A 921 16.03 45.88 4.71
N ALA A 922 15.13 46.82 4.88
CA ALA A 922 15.22 48.12 4.23
C ALA A 922 14.64 49.19 5.16
N GLY A 923 15.17 50.40 5.02
CA GLY A 923 14.72 51.52 5.82
C GLY A 923 15.30 52.84 5.35
N ALA A 924 15.15 53.85 6.18
CA ALA A 924 15.73 55.16 5.95
C ALA A 924 16.10 55.83 7.27
N GLU A 925 17.14 56.65 7.22
CA GLU A 925 17.50 57.62 8.26
C GLU A 925 17.30 59.02 7.68
N LEU A 926 16.34 59.75 8.27
CA LEU A 926 15.96 61.11 7.89
C LEU A 926 16.62 62.09 8.85
N LEU A 927 17.48 62.99 8.36
CA LEU A 927 18.22 63.94 9.20
C LEU A 927 17.59 65.34 9.15
N GLU A 928 17.58 66.06 10.27
CA GLU A 928 17.11 67.45 10.35
C GLU A 928 18.14 68.43 9.70
N ASN A 929 17.72 69.70 9.50
CA ASN A 929 18.58 70.82 9.03
C ASN A 929 19.15 70.70 7.60
N SER A 930 18.32 70.34 6.62
CA SER A 930 18.69 70.29 5.18
C SER A 930 19.81 69.30 4.84
N GLN A 931 20.03 68.32 5.70
CA GLN A 931 20.94 67.20 5.44
C GLN A 931 20.26 66.17 4.50
N PRO A 932 21.01 65.42 3.68
CA PRO A 932 20.43 64.43 2.80
C PRO A 932 19.96 63.20 3.57
N ASP A 933 18.81 62.65 3.18
CA ASP A 933 18.29 61.39 3.72
C ASP A 933 19.09 60.19 3.20
N THR A 934 19.26 59.16 4.03
CA THR A 934 19.96 57.94 3.64
C THR A 934 19.04 56.73 3.63
N ALA A 935 19.02 56.02 2.50
CA ALA A 935 18.41 54.70 2.40
C ALA A 935 19.31 53.63 3.06
N LEU A 936 18.69 52.82 3.91
CA LEU A 936 19.32 51.72 4.64
C LEU A 936 18.91 50.40 4.00
N VAL A 937 19.87 49.48 3.86
CA VAL A 937 19.62 48.14 3.31
C VAL A 937 20.43 47.12 4.08
N GLU A 938 19.85 45.96 4.36
CA GLU A 938 20.55 44.80 4.87
C GLU A 938 20.09 43.57 4.09
N LEU A 939 21.02 42.76 3.62
CA LEU A 939 20.76 41.48 2.97
C LEU A 939 21.75 40.47 3.55
N ALA A 940 21.29 39.31 3.96
CA ALA A 940 22.16 38.22 4.38
C ALA A 940 21.62 36.86 3.96
N ALA A 941 22.52 35.97 3.58
CA ALA A 941 22.26 34.57 3.33
C ALA A 941 23.22 33.73 4.17
N GLU A 942 22.67 32.90 5.05
CA GLU A 942 23.40 31.96 5.89
C GLU A 942 23.10 30.54 5.39
N GLY A 943 24.15 29.83 4.96
CA GLY A 943 24.09 28.50 4.38
C GLY A 943 24.94 27.48 5.14
N ARG A 944 24.36 26.35 5.52
CA ARG A 944 25.09 25.24 6.16
C ARG A 944 25.73 24.33 5.12
N LEU A 945 27.06 24.22 5.15
CA LEU A 945 27.88 23.45 4.22
C LEU A 945 28.35 22.15 4.89
N GLY A 946 27.46 21.16 4.98
CA GLY A 946 27.71 19.91 5.70
C GLY A 946 27.36 19.99 7.19
N ASP A 947 27.97 19.14 8.02
CA ASP A 947 27.51 18.97 9.41
C ASP A 947 28.09 19.98 10.40
N ARG A 948 29.22 20.64 10.08
CA ARG A 948 29.98 21.48 11.02
C ARG A 948 30.46 22.83 10.45
N LEU A 949 30.15 23.14 9.19
CA LEU A 949 30.55 24.38 8.53
C LEU A 949 29.32 25.19 8.14
N THR A 950 29.35 26.48 8.43
CA THR A 950 28.34 27.44 8.02
C THR A 950 29.03 28.59 7.28
N GLY A 951 28.52 28.96 6.11
CA GLY A 951 28.93 30.14 5.38
C GLY A 951 27.88 31.23 5.49
N ILE A 952 28.32 32.47 5.65
CA ILE A 952 27.44 33.64 5.72
C ILE A 952 27.92 34.64 4.68
N LEU A 953 27.01 35.11 3.84
CA LEU A 953 27.24 36.23 2.92
C LEU A 953 26.28 37.34 3.31
N SER A 954 26.80 38.54 3.52
CA SER A 954 25.96 39.69 3.85
C SER A 954 26.38 40.96 3.13
N TYR A 955 25.38 41.78 2.82
CA TYR A 955 25.51 43.13 2.29
C TYR A 955 24.75 44.10 3.20
N GLY A 956 25.42 45.16 3.64
CA GLY A 956 24.83 46.21 4.47
C GLY A 956 25.09 47.58 3.88
N ARG A 957 24.09 48.46 3.91
CA ARG A 957 24.23 49.89 3.58
C ARG A 957 23.70 50.70 4.76
N ASP A 958 24.57 51.47 5.39
CA ASP A 958 24.24 52.30 6.56
C ASP A 958 24.98 53.65 6.54
N VAL A 959 24.58 54.57 7.40
CA VAL A 959 25.19 55.88 7.57
C VAL A 959 26.47 55.77 8.39
N LYS A 960 27.55 56.43 7.93
CA LYS A 960 28.80 56.53 8.68
C LYS A 960 28.70 57.68 9.71
N HIS A 961 28.65 57.32 10.99
CA HIS A 961 28.38 58.26 12.10
C HIS A 961 29.56 58.46 13.06
N ASP A 962 30.81 58.36 12.58
CA ASP A 962 31.99 58.53 13.45
C ASP A 962 32.18 59.99 13.91
N THR A 963 31.69 60.96 13.14
CA THR A 963 31.74 62.40 13.45
C THR A 963 30.48 63.11 12.96
N LEU A 964 30.24 64.35 13.41
CA LEU A 964 29.17 65.18 12.83
C LEU A 964 29.44 65.55 11.36
N ALA A 965 30.72 65.64 10.97
CA ALA A 965 31.10 65.96 9.60
C ALA A 965 30.81 64.80 8.63
N SER A 966 30.98 63.54 9.05
CA SER A 966 30.60 62.38 8.21
C SER A 966 29.09 62.33 7.98
N LEU A 967 28.29 62.67 9.00
CA LEU A 967 26.84 62.83 8.86
C LEU A 967 26.48 64.00 7.95
N GLY A 968 27.12 65.17 8.14
CA GLY A 968 26.86 66.38 7.36
C GLY A 968 27.28 66.28 5.89
N ARG A 969 28.29 65.47 5.57
CA ARG A 969 28.68 65.14 4.19
C ARG A 969 27.91 63.95 3.61
N ASN A 970 26.96 63.39 4.37
CA ASN A 970 26.17 62.22 4.01
C ASN A 970 27.02 61.02 3.56
N ILE A 971 28.04 60.70 4.33
CA ILE A 971 28.91 59.55 4.06
C ILE A 971 28.14 58.26 4.35
N VAL A 972 27.98 57.44 3.33
CA VAL A 972 27.35 56.13 3.40
C VAL A 972 28.43 55.06 3.33
N GLN A 973 28.34 54.05 4.20
CA GLN A 973 29.18 52.85 4.13
C GLN A 973 28.38 51.69 3.50
N GLN A 974 29.01 50.96 2.59
CA GLN A 974 28.48 49.73 2.01
C GLN A 974 29.41 48.58 2.34
N ASP A 975 28.95 47.68 3.21
CA ASP A 975 29.70 46.53 3.71
C ASP A 975 29.33 45.27 2.93
N TYR A 976 30.33 44.63 2.34
CA TYR A 976 30.23 43.32 1.70
C TYR A 976 31.04 42.33 2.54
N ARG A 977 30.38 41.36 3.15
CA ARG A 977 30.99 40.46 4.11
C ARG A 977 30.78 38.99 3.72
N ALA A 978 31.83 38.20 3.89
CA ALA A 978 31.80 36.76 3.74
C ALA A 978 32.44 36.10 4.97
N ASP A 979 31.67 35.35 5.75
CA ASP A 979 32.12 34.65 6.95
C ASP A 979 32.05 33.13 6.80
N LEU A 980 32.95 32.46 7.50
CA LEU A 980 32.93 31.02 7.69
C LEU A 980 32.94 30.71 9.19
N VAL A 981 32.07 29.81 9.62
CA VAL A 981 31.95 29.33 10.99
C VAL A 981 32.11 27.81 11.01
N VAL A 982 33.00 27.32 11.86
CA VAL A 982 33.36 25.91 12.03
C VAL A 982 33.10 25.46 13.46
N ASP A 983 32.26 24.44 13.63
CA ASP A 983 32.09 23.71 14.88
C ASP A 983 33.28 22.75 15.06
N MET A 984 34.27 23.11 15.89
CA MET A 984 35.52 22.35 16.03
C MET A 984 35.32 21.11 16.92
N VAL A 985 34.97 21.34 18.19
CA VAL A 985 34.63 20.33 19.21
C VAL A 985 33.34 20.76 19.93
N PRO A 986 32.64 19.89 20.70
CA PRO A 986 31.31 20.17 21.26
C PRO A 986 31.10 21.51 21.98
N SER A 987 32.19 22.13 22.46
CA SER A 987 32.18 23.43 23.16
C SER A 987 33.03 24.50 22.48
N VAL A 988 33.67 24.26 21.33
CA VAL A 988 34.52 25.25 20.64
C VAL A 988 33.98 25.52 19.24
N GLN A 989 33.71 26.78 18.96
CA GLN A 989 33.49 27.29 17.61
C GLN A 989 34.67 28.15 17.20
N ALA A 990 35.01 28.14 15.92
CA ALA A 990 35.98 29.05 15.35
C ALA A 990 35.44 29.58 14.02
N GLY A 991 35.88 30.76 13.64
CA GLY A 991 35.46 31.34 12.39
C GLY A 991 36.37 32.46 11.94
N GLY A 992 36.07 32.98 10.77
CA GLY A 992 36.71 34.17 10.26
C GLY A 992 35.94 34.74 9.10
N GLY A 993 36.12 36.05 8.92
CA GLY A 993 35.41 36.86 7.95
C GLY A 993 36.34 37.67 7.08
N TYR A 994 35.91 37.92 5.86
CA TYR A 994 36.42 39.01 5.02
C TYR A 994 35.35 40.08 4.90
N LEU A 995 35.74 41.33 5.15
CA LEU A 995 34.92 42.51 5.02
C LEU A 995 35.52 43.42 3.93
N TYR A 996 34.69 43.84 2.99
CA TYR A 996 35.03 44.92 2.07
C TYR A 996 34.02 46.04 2.27
N THR A 997 34.50 47.22 2.66
CA THR A 997 33.66 48.40 2.84
C THR A 997 33.94 49.40 1.72
N ASP A 998 32.90 49.85 1.03
CA ASP A 998 32.95 50.92 0.05
C ASP A 998 32.27 52.17 0.63
N PHE A 999 32.98 53.29 0.69
CA PHE A 999 32.47 54.55 1.21
C PHE A 999 32.07 55.48 0.06
N SER A 1000 30.99 56.23 0.26
CA SER A 1000 30.45 57.12 -0.79
C SER A 1000 31.35 58.30 -1.20
N ASP A 1001 32.47 58.51 -0.52
CA ASP A 1001 33.49 59.53 -0.83
C ASP A 1001 34.74 58.95 -1.53
N ASN A 1002 34.58 57.82 -2.24
CA ASN A 1002 35.62 57.13 -3.00
C ASN A 1002 36.78 56.57 -2.14
N ASN A 1003 36.52 56.24 -0.88
CA ASN A 1003 37.45 55.46 -0.07
C ASN A 1003 36.95 54.01 0.06
N THR A 1004 37.88 53.08 0.28
CA THR A 1004 37.54 51.67 0.50
C THR A 1004 38.37 51.07 1.63
N MET A 1005 37.82 50.08 2.31
CA MET A 1005 38.47 49.35 3.39
C MET A 1005 38.40 47.85 3.15
N LYS A 1006 39.51 47.16 3.45
CA LYS A 1006 39.55 45.70 3.56
C LYS A 1006 39.71 45.32 5.01
N GLY A 1007 38.87 44.42 5.50
CA GLY A 1007 38.90 43.89 6.85
C GLY A 1007 38.99 42.37 6.84
N TYR A 1008 39.68 41.83 7.84
CA TYR A 1008 39.75 40.40 8.10
C TYR A 1008 39.55 40.18 9.59
N ASP A 1009 38.68 39.24 9.95
CA ASP A 1009 38.54 38.82 11.33
C ASP A 1009 38.75 37.31 11.46
N VAL A 1010 39.33 36.91 12.60
CA VAL A 1010 39.47 35.52 13.00
C VAL A 1010 39.08 35.43 14.46
N TRP A 1011 38.20 34.50 14.79
CA TRP A 1011 37.72 34.35 16.15
C TRP A 1011 37.60 32.89 16.57
N ALA A 1012 37.67 32.67 17.88
CA ALA A 1012 37.41 31.40 18.51
C ALA A 1012 36.59 31.61 19.78
N ALA A 1013 35.53 30.83 19.95
CA ALA A 1013 34.61 30.89 21.07
C ALA A 1013 34.51 29.55 21.80
N TYR A 1014 34.60 29.59 23.13
CA TYR A 1014 34.36 28.46 24.02
C TYR A 1014 33.02 28.63 24.75
N LEU A 1015 32.12 27.66 24.59
CA LEU A 1015 30.74 27.67 25.06
C LEU A 1015 30.57 26.70 26.24
N LEU A 1016 30.08 27.22 27.37
CA LEU A 1016 29.81 26.47 28.59
C LEU A 1016 28.35 26.65 29.03
N PHE A 1017 27.61 25.56 29.10
CA PHE A 1017 26.23 25.54 29.59
C PHE A 1017 26.19 25.01 31.03
N LEU A 1018 26.16 25.94 31.99
CA LEU A 1018 26.16 25.67 33.42
C LEU A 1018 24.76 25.95 33.99
N ASP A 1019 23.73 25.19 33.60
CA ASP A 1019 22.34 25.45 34.05
C ASP A 1019 22.26 25.81 35.55
N PRO A 1020 21.68 26.98 35.92
CA PRO A 1020 20.88 27.92 35.11
C PRO A 1020 21.67 29.02 34.34
N ALA A 1021 22.99 28.95 34.32
CA ALA A 1021 23.88 29.91 33.67
C ALA A 1021 24.44 29.44 32.31
N PHE A 1022 24.88 30.39 31.50
CA PHE A 1022 25.60 30.17 30.25
C PHE A 1022 26.81 31.12 30.20
N LEU A 1023 27.98 30.57 29.88
CA LEU A 1023 29.23 31.29 29.73
C LEU A 1023 29.75 31.10 28.30
N LYS A 1024 30.15 32.20 27.66
CA LYS A 1024 30.86 32.19 26.39
C LYS A 1024 32.13 33.01 26.52
N PHE A 1025 33.28 32.36 26.32
CA PHE A 1025 34.57 33.03 26.18
C PHE A 1025 34.84 33.20 24.69
N CYS A 1026 35.21 34.39 24.23
CA CYS A 1026 35.52 34.63 22.83
C CYS A 1026 36.85 35.37 22.73
N TYR A 1027 37.70 34.92 21.83
CA TYR A 1027 38.85 35.67 21.35
C TYR A 1027 38.59 36.07 19.90
N THR A 1028 38.87 37.32 19.56
CA THR A 1028 38.74 37.86 18.21
C THR A 1028 39.99 38.65 17.88
N TYR A 1029 40.54 38.40 16.70
CA TYR A 1029 41.57 39.20 16.06
C TYR A 1029 40.94 39.88 14.84
N ASP A 1030 41.01 41.20 14.78
CA ASP A 1030 40.58 41.96 13.60
C ASP A 1030 41.77 42.70 12.99
N PHE A 1031 41.85 42.71 11.67
CA PHE A 1031 42.76 43.53 10.88
C PHE A 1031 41.96 44.37 9.88
N LYS A 1032 42.30 45.65 9.73
CA LYS A 1032 41.62 46.61 8.84
C LYS A 1032 42.64 47.47 8.12
N ASP A 1033 42.43 47.64 6.82
CA ASP A 1033 43.31 48.42 5.96
C ASP A 1033 42.50 49.26 4.96
N THR A 1034 42.54 50.59 5.11
CA THR A 1034 41.90 51.56 4.21
C THR A 1034 42.85 52.07 3.12
N VAL A 1035 42.33 52.33 1.92
CA VAL A 1035 43.11 52.82 0.77
C VAL A 1035 43.67 54.24 1.00
N SER A 1036 42.86 55.15 1.55
CA SER A 1036 43.29 56.50 1.90
C SER A 1036 43.03 56.80 3.38
N GLY A 1037 44.08 57.21 4.08
CA GLY A 1037 44.04 57.69 5.45
C GLY A 1037 43.80 59.21 5.52
N ARG A 1038 44.31 59.82 6.59
CA ARG A 1038 44.29 61.27 6.82
C ARG A 1038 45.01 62.04 5.69
N GLY A 1039 44.40 63.09 5.17
CA GLY A 1039 45.00 64.00 4.19
C GLY A 1039 45.56 65.27 4.85
N ASP A 1040 46.50 65.93 4.17
CA ASP A 1040 47.00 67.24 4.56
C ASP A 1040 46.23 68.33 3.80
N GLY A 1041 45.67 69.33 4.50
CA GLY A 1041 44.91 70.41 3.85
C GLY A 1041 44.35 71.49 4.77
N VAL A 1042 43.73 72.51 4.17
CA VAL A 1042 43.03 73.59 4.90
C VAL A 1042 41.69 73.07 5.43
N LEU A 1043 41.44 73.27 6.72
CA LEU A 1043 40.21 72.84 7.39
C LEU A 1043 38.99 73.63 6.89
N LEU A 1044 37.90 72.90 6.59
CA LEU A 1044 36.59 73.46 6.30
C LEU A 1044 35.84 73.84 7.59
N ALA A 1045 34.64 74.41 7.45
CA ALA A 1045 33.78 74.80 8.59
C ALA A 1045 33.33 73.61 9.47
N ASP A 1046 33.46 72.38 8.95
CA ASP A 1046 33.17 71.13 9.65
C ASP A 1046 34.40 70.55 10.39
N GLY A 1047 35.56 71.23 10.33
CA GLY A 1047 36.77 70.84 11.05
C GLY A 1047 37.67 69.85 10.32
N PHE A 1048 37.37 69.48 9.07
CA PHE A 1048 38.17 68.54 8.26
C PHE A 1048 38.61 69.16 6.93
N GLY A 1049 39.72 68.71 6.36
CA GLY A 1049 40.15 69.11 5.02
C GLY A 1049 39.14 68.76 3.92
N ALA A 1050 39.21 69.45 2.77
CA ALA A 1050 38.36 69.13 1.61
C ALA A 1050 38.69 67.75 1.00
N SER A 1051 39.94 67.31 1.12
CA SER A 1051 40.42 65.98 0.73
C SER A 1051 40.45 64.97 1.89
N ASP A 1052 40.02 65.38 3.10
CA ASP A 1052 39.97 64.48 4.25
C ASP A 1052 38.69 63.64 4.26
N HIS A 1053 38.84 62.41 4.72
CA HIS A 1053 37.73 61.55 5.10
C HIS A 1053 37.32 61.89 6.54
N PRO A 1054 36.12 62.44 6.80
CA PRO A 1054 35.70 62.93 8.12
C PRO A 1054 35.28 61.80 9.08
N TYR A 1055 35.92 60.64 8.99
CA TYR A 1055 35.63 59.46 9.79
C TYR A 1055 36.90 58.64 9.96
N TRP A 1056 36.88 57.66 10.87
CA TRP A 1056 38.09 56.92 11.19
C TRP A 1056 38.44 55.93 10.07
N THR A 1057 39.57 56.20 9.40
CA THR A 1057 40.14 55.41 8.29
C THR A 1057 41.46 54.74 8.71
N PRO A 1058 41.39 53.57 9.36
CA PRO A 1058 42.59 52.89 9.81
C PRO A 1058 43.39 52.25 8.66
N MET A 1059 44.67 52.59 8.54
CA MET A 1059 45.63 51.91 7.66
C MET A 1059 46.43 50.89 8.47
N ASN A 1060 46.53 49.65 7.99
CA ASN A 1060 47.26 48.55 8.66
C ASN A 1060 46.90 48.30 10.15
N TYR A 1061 45.68 48.58 10.56
CA TYR A 1061 45.24 48.48 11.95
C TYR A 1061 44.91 47.05 12.35
N TRP A 1062 45.36 46.64 13.52
CA TRP A 1062 44.92 45.39 14.15
C TRP A 1062 44.41 45.61 15.58
N GLN A 1063 43.53 44.72 16.01
CA GLN A 1063 43.06 44.64 17.40
C GLN A 1063 42.83 43.20 17.84
N ASN A 1064 42.99 42.97 19.13
CA ASN A 1064 42.69 41.73 19.83
C ASN A 1064 41.60 42.01 20.85
N ARG A 1065 40.51 41.26 20.83
CA ARG A 1065 39.41 41.35 21.80
C ARG A 1065 39.25 40.01 22.51
N PHE A 1066 39.22 40.07 23.84
CA PHE A 1066 38.82 38.96 24.71
C PHE A 1066 37.49 39.32 25.34
N SER A 1067 36.43 38.55 25.07
CA SER A 1067 35.12 38.77 25.69
C SER A 1067 34.67 37.58 26.53
N LEU A 1068 34.00 37.90 27.63
CA LEU A 1068 33.30 37.00 28.51
C LEU A 1068 31.82 37.40 28.52
N TYR A 1069 30.99 36.53 27.96
CA TYR A 1069 29.56 36.66 28.00
C TYR A 1069 28.99 35.71 29.05
N PHE A 1070 28.19 36.25 29.97
CA PHE A 1070 27.53 35.52 31.04
C PHE A 1070 26.04 35.80 30.99
N ARG A 1071 25.23 34.74 30.93
CA ARG A 1071 23.77 34.81 31.03
C ARG A 1071 23.32 33.95 32.19
N HIS A 1072 22.58 34.52 33.15
CA HIS A 1072 21.99 33.76 34.25
C HIS A 1072 20.47 33.84 34.18
N GLN A 1073 19.84 32.68 34.19
CA GLN A 1073 18.38 32.57 34.18
C GLN A 1073 17.80 32.70 35.59
N LEU A 1074 16.79 33.55 35.75
CA LEU A 1074 16.13 33.85 37.03
C LEU A 1074 14.97 32.91 37.36
N SER A 1075 14.65 31.97 36.46
CA SER A 1075 13.63 30.95 36.67
C SER A 1075 14.26 29.61 37.04
N ASP A 1076 13.69 28.90 38.01
CA ASP A 1076 14.12 27.57 38.48
C ASP A 1076 13.74 26.42 37.53
N ASP A 1077 13.58 26.72 36.24
CA ASP A 1077 13.18 25.77 35.22
C ASP A 1077 14.41 25.24 34.49
N GLN A 1078 14.79 24.01 34.82
CA GLN A 1078 15.96 23.33 34.27
C GLN A 1078 15.93 23.18 32.74
N PHE A 1079 14.78 23.31 32.07
CA PHE A 1079 14.64 23.21 30.61
C PHE A 1079 14.29 24.54 29.92
N ARG A 1080 14.30 25.67 30.65
CA ARG A 1080 13.95 27.00 30.13
C ARG A 1080 12.53 27.10 29.54
N ARG A 1081 11.58 26.32 30.05
CA ARG A 1081 10.21 26.26 29.52
C ARG A 1081 9.35 27.45 29.96
N GLY A 1082 9.64 28.11 31.08
CA GLY A 1082 8.99 29.37 31.52
C GLY A 1082 9.25 30.62 30.64
N VAL A 1083 8.55 31.73 30.91
CA VAL A 1083 8.83 33.04 30.26
C VAL A 1083 10.27 33.43 30.59
N PRO A 1084 11.13 33.66 29.59
CA PRO A 1084 12.56 33.86 29.83
C PRO A 1084 12.77 35.12 30.64
N ARG A 1085 13.21 34.94 31.89
CA ARG A 1085 13.70 36.00 32.77
C ARG A 1085 15.18 35.72 32.99
N TYR A 1086 16.03 36.59 32.51
CA TYR A 1086 17.47 36.46 32.65
C TYR A 1086 18.09 37.84 32.82
N TYR A 1087 19.29 37.86 33.36
CA TYR A 1087 20.19 38.98 33.19
C TYR A 1087 21.44 38.50 32.45
N ASP A 1088 21.94 39.37 31.58
CA ASP A 1088 23.15 39.14 30.80
C ASP A 1088 24.20 40.15 31.24
N LEU A 1089 25.46 39.71 31.25
CA LEU A 1089 26.64 40.53 31.46
C LEU A 1089 27.65 40.16 30.36
N GLU A 1090 28.08 41.14 29.58
CA GLU A 1090 29.20 40.98 28.67
C GLU A 1090 30.33 41.87 29.16
N TYR A 1091 31.52 41.30 29.32
CA TYR A 1091 32.72 42.06 29.60
C TYR A 1091 33.75 41.76 28.52
N ALA A 1092 34.35 42.79 27.92
CA ALA A 1092 35.45 42.59 27.00
C ALA A 1092 36.63 43.51 27.25
N VAL A 1093 37.82 42.96 27.01
CA VAL A 1093 39.09 43.68 27.03
C VAL A 1093 39.63 43.67 25.60
N VAL A 1094 39.89 44.86 25.09
CA VAL A 1094 40.43 45.08 23.73
C VAL A 1094 41.81 45.68 23.84
N TYR A 1095 42.73 45.16 23.03
CA TYR A 1095 44.10 45.65 22.87
C TYR A 1095 44.38 45.89 21.39
N ASP A 1096 44.76 47.12 21.04
CA ASP A 1096 44.95 47.53 19.64
C ASP A 1096 46.40 47.93 19.30
N GLU A 1097 46.67 48.13 18.00
CA GLU A 1097 47.98 48.55 17.48
C GLU A 1097 48.53 49.83 18.13
N MET A 1098 47.65 50.76 18.48
CA MET A 1098 48.03 52.06 19.04
C MET A 1098 48.31 52.00 20.55
N GLY A 1099 48.29 50.81 21.15
CA GLY A 1099 48.57 50.58 22.57
C GLY A 1099 47.42 50.94 23.50
N TYR A 1100 46.20 51.15 22.97
CA TYR A 1100 45.03 51.40 23.79
C TYR A 1100 44.50 50.09 24.37
N ALA A 1101 44.30 50.07 25.69
CA ALA A 1101 43.50 49.07 26.37
C ALA A 1101 42.09 49.62 26.59
N MET A 1102 41.12 49.13 25.82
CA MET A 1102 39.72 49.50 25.99
C MET A 1102 38.99 48.40 26.76
N GLN A 1103 38.23 48.79 27.79
CA GLN A 1103 37.33 47.89 28.48
C GLN A 1103 35.90 48.24 28.08
N THR A 1104 35.15 47.25 27.63
CA THR A 1104 33.72 47.38 27.37
C THR A 1104 32.93 46.51 28.35
N TRP A 1105 31.88 47.08 28.92
CA TRP A 1105 30.96 46.47 29.89
C TRP A 1105 29.53 46.59 29.39
#